data_AF-A0A964ABN9-F1
#
_entry.id   AF-A0A964ABN9-F1
#
_cell.length_a   1.000
_cell.length_b   1.000
_cell.length_c   1.000
_cell.angle_alpha   90.00
_cell.angle_beta   90.00
_cell.angle_gamma   90.00
#
_symmetry.space_group_name_H-M   'P 1'
#
loop_
_entity.id
_entity.type
_entity.pdbx_description
1 polymer ?
#
loop_
_entity_poly.entity_id
_entity_poly.type
_entity_poly.pdbx_seq_one_letter_code
_entity_poly.pdbx_strand_id
1 'polypeptide(L)'
;MQRSRHGSRLMIAALLALGACSTVTPTTDLGEVSAPDVDAADGTADAPDGPPMDADAAGDADAGADADADADIGPTDVSDAETSGCPGAFGCTCDDNADCYSGVCIEGRAGFICTALCDLACPDGYDCKNVTTGGDPVSVCVPRHVRLCRPCQADVDCADPNATAPGRCLPGPDPDGGRFCGSACSASIPCLDGYTCETTGEGANASQQCVPSSGQCQCLPEWADKGYVTNCAATGPDGTCPGTRTCGPEGLTACDGAVASPEVCNGLDDDCNGATDDIAALLCTNENEFGTCTGTEACGPADALVICDGPTPAPDVCNGLDDDCDGVTDGGACDDGRSCTVDVCDPQKGCQHTLVENSCVIGEACVLEGESNPADLCETCQPAISTSQWSDAEGKACSDQDPCTSGDTCTGGVCAGSAYDCDDDIPCTTDSCDGQGGCQHTLLANRCLIDGVCHPGLEPNPANPCQACNPANPDDWSAIGVGKTCDDGQLCTFADACDAQGFCTGTTKVCADGLTCTLDVCDGQGGCSFVPMDACVIDGKCVAPGTQKPGDPCMECDPAKSTTAWSGNTGNVCNDANPCTAPDACKLGVCTGTAYSCNDELVCTEDFCDGLGGCQHFPAPGFCNIGGVCRSDGETNPSNPCQICQPAVDAKGWLSVDGKPCVDGDACTTSDICQAGVCAGTVITDDDEPNASLGAAKAIPNTDDCTDWPGDAKTRQATIYPTGDVDWFSFKHSDKTGCDFYPQVEVSGIPSGTNYQLCAYFKCADGSTSLSCDTGTASTSGGLSGCCSNLSGSQSERVKLNPSCDCGTFCFDDTGTVYVEVKAAPGSGASCNSYTLRWGDD
;
A
#
# COMPACT_ATOMS: atom_id res chain seq x y z
N MET A 1 -11.32 14.32 -15.93
CA MET A 1 -10.78 15.70 -16.02
C MET A 1 -11.92 16.70 -16.00
N GLN A 2 -11.70 17.93 -15.50
CA GLN A 2 -12.61 19.10 -15.55
C GLN A 2 -13.97 18.92 -14.80
N ARG A 3 -14.16 19.59 -13.64
CA ARG A 3 -14.78 20.94 -13.44
C ARG A 3 -16.32 20.96 -13.52
N SER A 4 -17.08 21.72 -12.72
CA SER A 4 -16.84 22.41 -11.44
C SER A 4 -18.15 23.13 -10.98
N ARG A 5 -18.20 23.58 -9.71
CA ARG A 5 -19.02 24.69 -9.14
C ARG A 5 -20.52 24.52 -8.80
N HIS A 6 -20.77 24.80 -7.51
CA HIS A 6 -21.82 25.69 -6.93
C HIS A 6 -23.32 25.37 -7.04
N GLY A 7 -24.02 25.46 -5.90
CA GLY A 7 -25.45 25.81 -5.84
C GLY A 7 -25.99 25.95 -4.41
N SER A 8 -26.53 27.14 -4.07
CA SER A 8 -27.30 27.56 -2.87
C SER A 8 -28.13 26.48 -2.15
N ARG A 9 -28.21 26.43 -0.81
CA ARG A 9 -28.72 27.41 0.21
C ARG A 9 -30.25 27.62 0.22
N LEU A 10 -30.82 27.59 1.45
CA LEU A 10 -32.18 27.91 1.97
C LEU A 10 -33.08 26.67 2.22
N MET A 11 -33.96 26.61 3.23
CA MET A 11 -34.09 27.22 4.60
C MET A 11 -35.49 26.87 5.17
N ILE A 12 -35.64 26.62 6.49
CA ILE A 12 -36.89 26.84 7.30
C ILE A 12 -38.09 25.90 6.95
N ALA A 13 -38.97 25.38 7.82
CA ALA A 13 -39.19 25.26 9.28
C ALA A 13 -40.03 23.96 9.52
N ALA A 14 -39.93 23.17 10.61
CA ALA A 14 -40.29 23.36 12.03
C ALA A 14 -41.79 23.14 12.39
N LEU A 15 -42.06 22.78 13.68
CA LEU A 15 -43.32 22.27 14.30
C LEU A 15 -43.58 20.75 14.06
N LEU A 16 -43.75 19.86 15.07
CA LEU A 16 -44.78 19.70 16.16
C LEU A 16 -46.15 19.22 15.61
N ALA A 17 -46.91 18.23 16.13
CA ALA A 17 -46.79 17.16 17.15
C ALA A 17 -48.03 16.18 16.97
N LEU A 18 -48.52 15.23 17.80
CA LEU A 18 -48.29 14.77 19.19
C LEU A 18 -49.02 13.40 19.48
N GLY A 19 -48.37 12.35 20.00
CA GLY A 19 -49.02 11.17 20.66
C GLY A 19 -49.59 10.03 19.77
N ALA A 20 -49.99 8.85 20.28
CA ALA A 20 -49.86 8.26 21.63
C ALA A 20 -50.17 6.73 21.69
N CYS A 21 -49.70 6.06 22.76
CA CYS A 21 -50.27 4.86 23.44
C CYS A 21 -50.33 3.45 22.78
N SER A 22 -49.49 2.54 23.31
CA SER A 22 -49.89 1.38 24.17
C SER A 22 -49.96 -0.07 23.64
N THR A 23 -49.21 -0.94 24.34
CA THR A 23 -49.40 -2.40 24.58
C THR A 23 -49.21 -3.37 23.38
N VAL A 24 -48.86 -4.66 23.54
CA VAL A 24 -48.92 -5.56 24.72
C VAL A 24 -47.73 -6.55 24.81
N THR A 25 -47.38 -6.99 26.02
CA THR A 25 -46.61 -8.21 26.37
C THR A 25 -47.54 -9.47 26.37
N PRO A 26 -47.12 -10.77 26.53
CA PRO A 26 -45.93 -11.24 27.26
C PRO A 26 -45.28 -12.62 26.84
N THR A 27 -44.42 -13.13 27.75
CA THR A 27 -43.95 -14.53 27.96
C THR A 27 -42.92 -15.18 27.03
N THR A 28 -41.79 -15.55 27.63
CA THR A 28 -41.33 -16.95 27.73
C THR A 28 -40.55 -17.13 29.04
N ASP A 29 -40.36 -18.38 29.51
CA ASP A 29 -40.02 -18.66 30.92
C ASP A 29 -39.12 -19.91 31.09
N LEU A 30 -38.28 -19.89 32.15
CA LEU A 30 -37.35 -20.90 32.68
C LEU A 30 -36.28 -21.55 31.78
N GLY A 31 -35.04 -21.59 32.30
CA GLY A 31 -33.90 -22.32 31.74
C GLY A 31 -32.63 -22.25 32.61
N GLU A 32 -32.65 -22.84 33.81
CA GLU A 32 -31.48 -22.89 34.74
C GLU A 32 -30.42 -23.96 34.38
N VAL A 33 -29.32 -23.97 35.16
CA VAL A 33 -28.18 -24.92 35.25
C VAL A 33 -27.04 -24.76 34.21
N SER A 34 -25.75 -24.73 34.57
CA SER A 34 -25.08 -24.68 35.89
C SER A 34 -23.63 -24.17 35.77
N ALA A 35 -23.08 -23.60 36.84
CA ALA A 35 -21.66 -23.22 36.95
C ALA A 35 -20.73 -24.43 37.22
N PRO A 36 -19.41 -24.23 37.21
CA PRO A 36 -18.72 -24.21 38.51
C PRO A 36 -17.66 -23.11 38.69
N ASP A 37 -17.54 -22.63 39.94
CA ASP A 37 -16.44 -21.80 40.47
C ASP A 37 -15.33 -22.67 41.14
N VAL A 38 -14.34 -21.98 41.74
CA VAL A 38 -13.22 -22.40 42.64
C VAL A 38 -11.86 -22.65 41.97
N ASP A 39 -10.72 -22.15 42.47
CA ASP A 39 -10.46 -21.14 43.54
C ASP A 39 -9.04 -20.52 43.39
N ALA A 40 -8.70 -19.49 44.18
CA ALA A 40 -7.44 -18.74 44.05
C ALA A 40 -6.43 -18.87 45.23
N ALA A 41 -5.13 -18.80 44.91
CA ALA A 41 -3.97 -18.41 45.76
C ALA A 41 -2.77 -18.16 44.82
N ASP A 42 -2.05 -17.04 44.80
CA ASP A 42 -1.25 -16.34 45.84
C ASP A 42 0.10 -17.04 46.18
N GLY A 43 1.19 -16.26 46.23
CA GLY A 43 2.57 -16.78 46.36
C GLY A 43 3.69 -15.83 45.90
N THR A 44 3.97 -14.76 46.67
CA THR A 44 5.00 -13.72 46.44
C THR A 44 6.47 -14.19 46.47
N ALA A 45 7.37 -13.50 45.73
CA ALA A 45 8.74 -13.05 46.10
C ALA A 45 9.68 -12.95 44.86
N ASP A 46 10.74 -12.13 44.80
CA ASP A 46 11.11 -10.80 45.35
C ASP A 46 12.41 -10.35 44.60
N ALA A 47 12.77 -9.07 44.58
CA ALA A 47 14.01 -8.57 43.93
C ALA A 47 15.20 -8.49 44.95
N PRO A 48 16.46 -8.16 44.54
CA PRO A 48 16.82 -6.75 44.32
C PRO A 48 18.02 -6.42 43.37
N ASP A 49 18.13 -5.12 43.05
CA ASP A 49 19.32 -4.25 42.87
C ASP A 49 20.57 -4.63 42.02
N GLY A 50 20.97 -3.67 41.17
CA GLY A 50 22.37 -3.18 41.17
C GLY A 50 23.02 -2.87 39.80
N PRO A 51 23.47 -1.62 39.51
CA PRO A 51 23.98 -1.24 38.17
C PRO A 51 25.50 -0.86 38.17
N PRO A 52 26.02 0.12 37.38
CA PRO A 52 26.98 -0.13 36.31
C PRO A 52 28.39 0.46 36.56
N MET A 53 29.31 0.35 35.58
CA MET A 53 30.57 1.10 35.55
C MET A 53 30.95 1.57 34.13
N ASP A 54 31.52 2.77 34.06
CA ASP A 54 32.00 3.47 32.86
C ASP A 54 33.52 3.33 32.63
N ALA A 55 33.94 3.75 31.43
CA ALA A 55 35.18 4.51 31.13
C ALA A 55 36.59 3.86 31.16
N ASP A 56 37.24 4.00 30.00
CA ASP A 56 38.58 4.56 29.76
C ASP A 56 39.90 3.80 30.02
N ALA A 57 40.85 4.18 29.15
CA ALA A 57 42.31 4.29 29.32
C ALA A 57 43.24 3.09 28.97
N ALA A 58 43.75 3.15 27.73
CA ALA A 58 45.18 3.11 27.35
C ALA A 58 46.11 1.96 27.82
N GLY A 59 46.74 1.30 26.84
CA GLY A 59 47.90 0.42 27.02
C GLY A 59 48.80 0.44 25.77
N ASP A 60 49.83 1.29 25.78
CA ASP A 60 50.81 1.48 24.70
C ASP A 60 52.02 0.54 24.86
N ALA A 61 52.51 -0.04 23.75
CA ALA A 61 53.64 -0.97 23.72
C ALA A 61 54.23 -1.17 22.30
N ASP A 62 55.00 -0.20 21.81
CA ASP A 62 55.89 -0.33 20.64
C ASP A 62 56.97 -1.42 20.83
N ALA A 63 57.24 -2.19 19.76
CA ALA A 63 58.42 -3.06 19.60
C ALA A 63 58.66 -3.48 18.13
N GLY A 64 58.91 -2.52 17.23
CA GLY A 64 59.30 -2.82 15.84
C GLY A 64 60.71 -3.45 15.68
N ALA A 65 60.95 -4.13 14.56
CA ALA A 65 62.28 -4.58 14.12
C ALA A 65 62.33 -4.89 12.61
N ASP A 66 62.83 -3.95 11.80
CA ASP A 66 63.17 -4.18 10.39
C ASP A 66 64.46 -5.01 10.24
N ALA A 67 64.57 -5.80 9.18
CA ALA A 67 65.84 -6.37 8.70
C ALA A 67 65.76 -6.85 7.24
N ASP A 68 66.10 -5.98 6.29
CA ASP A 68 66.39 -6.40 4.91
C ASP A 68 67.63 -7.30 4.84
N ALA A 69 67.58 -8.35 4.01
CA ALA A 69 68.75 -9.16 3.67
C ALA A 69 68.58 -9.82 2.28
N ASP A 70 68.95 -9.08 1.24
CA ASP A 70 69.00 -9.55 -0.16
C ASP A 70 70.14 -10.57 -0.38
N ALA A 71 69.87 -11.66 -1.12
CA ALA A 71 70.81 -12.77 -1.36
C ALA A 71 70.40 -13.69 -2.54
N ASP A 72 70.67 -13.27 -3.78
CA ASP A 72 70.65 -14.16 -4.95
C ASP A 72 71.77 -15.23 -4.90
N ILE A 73 71.42 -16.50 -5.20
CA ILE A 73 72.10 -17.39 -6.18
C ILE A 73 71.56 -18.83 -6.08
N GLY A 74 71.06 -19.34 -7.20
CA GLY A 74 71.30 -20.74 -7.64
C GLY A 74 70.24 -21.81 -7.30
N PRO A 75 69.77 -22.61 -8.27
CA PRO A 75 68.69 -23.59 -8.06
C PRO A 75 69.17 -25.03 -7.78
N THR A 76 68.36 -25.83 -7.09
CA THR A 76 68.13 -27.26 -7.44
C THR A 76 66.86 -27.83 -6.81
N ASP A 77 66.08 -28.53 -7.63
CA ASP A 77 65.08 -29.58 -7.35
C ASP A 77 64.20 -29.50 -6.09
N VAL A 78 63.01 -28.93 -6.33
CA VAL A 78 61.70 -29.22 -5.72
C VAL A 78 61.57 -30.50 -4.88
N SER A 79 61.05 -30.35 -3.67
CA SER A 79 60.05 -31.27 -3.09
C SER A 79 59.14 -30.51 -2.12
N ASP A 80 57.87 -30.92 -2.11
CA ASP A 80 56.84 -30.67 -1.09
C ASP A 80 56.51 -29.20 -0.74
N ALA A 81 55.71 -28.57 -1.61
CA ALA A 81 54.90 -27.39 -1.28
C ALA A 81 53.41 -27.76 -1.20
N GLU A 82 52.85 -27.82 0.01
CA GLU A 82 51.40 -27.92 0.24
C GLU A 82 50.73 -26.56 0.03
N THR A 83 50.61 -26.18 -1.25
CA THR A 83 49.80 -25.03 -1.70
C THR A 83 48.91 -25.49 -2.85
N SER A 84 47.60 -25.41 -2.67
CA SER A 84 46.67 -25.56 -3.79
C SER A 84 46.91 -24.42 -4.79
N GLY A 85 47.42 -24.63 -6.00
CA GLY A 85 47.79 -25.90 -6.64
C GLY A 85 47.49 -25.93 -8.13
N CYS A 86 46.73 -24.94 -8.61
CA CYS A 86 46.30 -24.81 -9.99
C CYS A 86 46.61 -23.40 -10.56
N PRO A 87 47.89 -22.96 -10.60
CA PRO A 87 48.24 -21.71 -11.27
C PRO A 87 48.13 -21.89 -12.79
N GLY A 88 47.10 -21.31 -13.41
CA GLY A 88 46.93 -21.15 -14.86
C GLY A 88 46.96 -22.39 -15.76
N ALA A 89 47.05 -23.58 -15.20
CA ALA A 89 47.11 -24.84 -15.94
C ALA A 89 45.74 -25.23 -16.55
N PHE A 90 45.75 -26.20 -17.46
CA PHE A 90 44.53 -26.70 -18.10
C PHE A 90 43.52 -27.21 -17.07
N GLY A 91 42.31 -26.66 -17.08
CA GLY A 91 41.22 -27.01 -16.17
C GLY A 91 41.20 -26.25 -14.84
N CYS A 92 42.16 -25.36 -14.57
CA CYS A 92 42.07 -24.42 -13.45
C CYS A 92 40.97 -23.38 -13.70
N THR A 93 40.35 -22.86 -12.63
CA THR A 93 39.43 -21.71 -12.72
C THR A 93 40.18 -20.43 -13.12
N CYS A 94 39.50 -19.54 -13.82
CA CYS A 94 39.99 -18.21 -14.23
C CYS A 94 38.84 -17.21 -14.26
N ASP A 95 39.16 -15.93 -14.05
CA ASP A 95 38.26 -14.81 -14.29
C ASP A 95 38.62 -14.09 -15.62
N ASP A 96 39.90 -14.11 -16.03
CA ASP A 96 40.34 -13.58 -17.33
C ASP A 96 41.37 -14.47 -18.07
N ASN A 97 41.78 -14.04 -19.27
CA ASN A 97 42.70 -14.77 -20.15
C ASN A 97 44.15 -14.85 -19.63
N ALA A 98 44.60 -13.90 -18.81
CA ALA A 98 45.96 -13.79 -18.29
C ALA A 98 46.19 -14.70 -17.07
N ASP A 99 45.13 -15.10 -16.36
CA ASP A 99 45.18 -16.20 -15.37
C ASP A 99 45.75 -17.49 -15.97
N CYS A 100 45.59 -17.69 -17.28
CA CYS A 100 45.84 -18.95 -17.97
C CYS A 100 47.18 -18.99 -18.72
N TYR A 101 47.95 -20.06 -18.54
CA TYR A 101 49.20 -20.32 -19.26
C TYR A 101 49.04 -20.49 -20.78
N SER A 102 47.81 -20.66 -21.25
CA SER A 102 47.43 -20.70 -22.67
C SER A 102 47.07 -19.33 -23.25
N GLY A 103 46.93 -18.30 -22.40
CA GLY A 103 46.36 -17.00 -22.77
C GLY A 103 44.85 -17.04 -23.08
N VAL A 104 44.15 -18.11 -22.70
CA VAL A 104 42.72 -18.28 -23.00
C VAL A 104 41.94 -18.92 -21.84
N CYS A 105 40.95 -18.17 -21.35
CA CYS A 105 39.94 -18.55 -20.39
C CYS A 105 38.59 -18.74 -21.11
N ILE A 106 37.86 -19.82 -20.84
CA ILE A 106 36.59 -20.16 -21.53
C ILE A 106 35.53 -20.71 -20.58
N GLU A 107 34.25 -20.60 -20.96
CA GLU A 107 33.15 -21.10 -20.15
C GLU A 107 33.16 -22.64 -20.06
N GLY A 108 33.36 -23.14 -18.83
CA GLY A 108 33.17 -24.52 -18.44
C GLY A 108 31.85 -24.74 -17.70
N ARG A 109 31.61 -25.97 -17.22
CA ARG A 109 30.35 -26.33 -16.55
C ARG A 109 30.18 -25.65 -15.19
N ALA A 110 31.27 -25.56 -14.43
CA ALA A 110 31.37 -25.00 -13.09
C ALA A 110 32.08 -23.63 -13.11
N GLY A 111 31.62 -22.71 -13.96
CA GLY A 111 32.28 -21.42 -14.19
C GLY A 111 33.37 -21.46 -15.28
N PHE A 112 34.17 -20.40 -15.34
CA PHE A 112 35.21 -20.21 -16.35
C PHE A 112 36.49 -21.00 -16.00
N ILE A 113 37.11 -21.59 -17.02
CA ILE A 113 38.31 -22.43 -16.88
C ILE A 113 39.37 -22.17 -17.96
N CYS A 114 40.63 -22.33 -17.56
CA CYS A 114 41.78 -22.25 -18.46
C CYS A 114 41.81 -23.43 -19.42
N THR A 115 41.88 -23.13 -20.72
CA THR A 115 42.00 -24.14 -21.78
C THR A 115 43.45 -24.30 -22.24
N ALA A 116 43.68 -25.08 -23.30
CA ALA A 116 44.95 -25.26 -23.99
C ALA A 116 44.75 -25.07 -25.49
N LEU A 117 45.79 -24.55 -26.16
CA LEU A 117 45.87 -24.51 -27.62
C LEU A 117 45.94 -25.94 -28.19
N CYS A 118 45.36 -26.18 -29.37
CA CYS A 118 45.31 -27.50 -30.00
C CYS A 118 45.41 -27.42 -31.54
N ASP A 119 46.15 -28.34 -32.15
CA ASP A 119 46.17 -28.48 -33.62
C ASP A 119 45.03 -29.37 -34.13
N LEU A 120 44.87 -30.56 -33.53
CA LEU A 120 43.92 -31.60 -33.96
C LEU A 120 43.40 -32.51 -32.82
N ALA A 121 43.89 -32.35 -31.59
CA ALA A 121 43.57 -33.25 -30.47
C ALA A 121 43.51 -32.48 -29.15
N CYS A 122 42.64 -32.95 -28.25
CA CYS A 122 42.40 -32.42 -26.92
C CYS A 122 42.25 -33.56 -25.91
N PRO A 123 42.32 -33.28 -24.59
CA PRO A 123 41.95 -34.25 -23.56
C PRO A 123 40.51 -34.76 -23.70
N ASP A 124 40.23 -35.94 -23.17
CA ASP A 124 38.88 -36.51 -23.19
C ASP A 124 37.86 -35.56 -22.52
N GLY A 125 36.70 -35.41 -23.15
CA GLY A 125 35.67 -34.43 -22.76
C GLY A 125 35.73 -33.08 -23.50
N TYR A 126 36.79 -32.82 -24.28
CA TYR A 126 36.98 -31.54 -24.99
C TYR A 126 37.00 -31.74 -26.53
N ASP A 127 36.61 -30.71 -27.28
CA ASP A 127 36.75 -30.61 -28.73
C ASP A 127 37.71 -29.49 -29.11
N CYS A 128 38.58 -29.74 -30.10
CA CYS A 128 39.44 -28.70 -30.66
C CYS A 128 38.63 -27.80 -31.59
N LYS A 129 38.47 -26.51 -31.27
CA LYS A 129 37.69 -25.53 -32.03
C LYS A 129 38.36 -24.16 -32.09
N ASN A 130 38.11 -23.43 -33.16
CA ASN A 130 38.61 -22.07 -33.35
C ASN A 130 37.74 -21.08 -32.55
N VAL A 131 38.38 -20.26 -31.72
CA VAL A 131 37.76 -19.15 -30.98
C VAL A 131 38.50 -17.84 -31.30
N THR A 132 37.81 -16.71 -31.18
CA THR A 132 38.37 -15.38 -31.49
C THR A 132 38.46 -14.55 -30.22
N THR A 133 39.68 -14.40 -29.68
CA THR A 133 39.96 -13.72 -28.39
C THR A 133 40.36 -12.25 -28.55
N GLY A 134 39.90 -11.60 -29.62
CA GLY A 134 40.25 -10.20 -29.96
C GLY A 134 41.37 -10.06 -31.01
N GLY A 135 42.07 -11.15 -31.34
CA GLY A 135 43.06 -11.23 -32.42
C GLY A 135 42.68 -12.23 -33.53
N ASP A 136 43.68 -12.80 -34.20
CA ASP A 136 43.49 -13.93 -35.12
C ASP A 136 42.82 -15.13 -34.41
N PRO A 137 41.97 -15.91 -35.10
CA PRO A 137 41.25 -17.02 -34.50
C PRO A 137 42.18 -18.19 -34.14
N VAL A 138 42.29 -18.50 -32.85
CA VAL A 138 43.14 -19.57 -32.30
C VAL A 138 42.34 -20.84 -32.04
N SER A 139 42.97 -22.00 -32.30
CA SER A 139 42.38 -23.32 -32.04
C SER A 139 42.62 -23.74 -30.58
N VAL A 140 41.53 -23.94 -29.81
CA VAL A 140 41.57 -24.29 -28.38
C VAL A 140 40.67 -25.48 -28.05
N CYS A 141 40.95 -26.13 -26.93
CA CYS A 141 40.14 -27.23 -26.41
C CYS A 141 38.90 -26.68 -25.68
N VAL A 142 37.74 -26.63 -26.35
CA VAL A 142 36.49 -26.24 -25.69
C VAL A 142 35.83 -27.44 -24.99
N PRO A 143 35.31 -27.29 -23.75
CA PRO A 143 34.63 -28.38 -23.05
C PRO A 143 33.31 -28.72 -23.76
N ARG A 144 33.02 -30.02 -23.83
CA ARG A 144 31.71 -30.52 -24.28
C ARG A 144 30.71 -30.47 -23.13
N HIS A 145 29.42 -30.37 -23.46
CA HIS A 145 28.31 -30.55 -22.52
C HIS A 145 28.39 -29.56 -21.34
N VAL A 146 28.62 -28.28 -21.66
CA VAL A 146 28.78 -27.15 -20.73
C VAL A 146 27.48 -26.86 -19.98
N ARG A 147 26.34 -27.01 -20.68
CA ARG A 147 25.00 -26.78 -20.09
C ARG A 147 24.37 -28.02 -19.45
N LEU A 148 25.02 -29.19 -19.52
CA LEU A 148 24.43 -30.45 -19.07
C LEU A 148 24.09 -30.42 -17.58
N CYS A 149 22.86 -30.82 -17.25
CA CYS A 149 22.23 -30.73 -15.93
C CYS A 149 21.89 -29.32 -15.39
N ARG A 150 22.14 -28.23 -16.12
CA ARG A 150 21.69 -26.89 -15.68
C ARG A 150 20.15 -26.82 -15.61
N PRO A 151 19.54 -26.17 -14.61
CA PRO A 151 18.11 -25.88 -14.60
C PRO A 151 17.68 -25.12 -15.85
N CYS A 152 16.43 -25.32 -16.28
CA CYS A 152 15.88 -24.69 -17.47
C CYS A 152 14.35 -24.56 -17.43
N GLN A 153 13.84 -23.61 -18.22
CA GLN A 153 12.41 -23.39 -18.47
C GLN A 153 12.04 -23.75 -19.93
N ALA A 154 12.98 -23.63 -20.88
CA ALA A 154 12.80 -23.95 -22.29
C ALA A 154 14.08 -24.47 -22.97
N ASP A 155 13.95 -25.11 -24.14
CA ASP A 155 15.09 -25.69 -24.90
C ASP A 155 16.18 -24.65 -25.27
N VAL A 156 15.82 -23.36 -25.34
CA VAL A 156 16.78 -22.27 -25.60
C VAL A 156 17.80 -22.10 -24.46
N ASP A 157 17.41 -22.40 -23.22
CA ASP A 157 18.30 -22.35 -22.05
C ASP A 157 19.38 -23.45 -22.11
N CYS A 158 19.20 -24.43 -23.01
CA CYS A 158 20.08 -25.57 -23.22
C CYS A 158 20.91 -25.43 -24.50
N ALA A 159 20.94 -24.23 -25.10
CA ALA A 159 21.92 -23.86 -26.10
C ALA A 159 23.33 -23.84 -25.50
N ASP A 160 24.11 -24.87 -25.81
CA ASP A 160 25.53 -24.94 -25.49
C ASP A 160 26.33 -24.26 -26.63
N PRO A 161 27.07 -23.17 -26.38
CA PRO A 161 27.79 -22.44 -27.41
C PRO A 161 28.90 -23.28 -28.07
N ASN A 162 29.37 -24.33 -27.37
CA ASN A 162 30.37 -25.25 -27.85
C ASN A 162 29.77 -26.47 -28.57
N ALA A 163 28.44 -26.61 -28.66
CA ALA A 163 27.78 -27.73 -29.35
C ALA A 163 27.24 -27.36 -30.75
N THR A 164 27.45 -28.26 -31.72
CA THR A 164 26.92 -28.10 -33.10
C THR A 164 25.48 -28.63 -33.26
N ALA A 165 24.93 -29.23 -32.21
CA ALA A 165 23.57 -29.76 -32.15
C ALA A 165 22.91 -29.28 -30.84
N PRO A 166 21.61 -28.92 -30.86
CA PRO A 166 20.97 -28.29 -29.72
C PRO A 166 20.80 -29.27 -28.54
N GLY A 167 21.09 -28.78 -27.34
CA GLY A 167 20.56 -29.38 -26.12
C GLY A 167 19.04 -29.22 -26.03
N ARG A 168 18.43 -29.90 -25.06
CA ARG A 168 16.98 -29.79 -24.77
C ARG A 168 16.74 -29.62 -23.29
N CYS A 169 15.68 -28.90 -22.95
CA CYS A 169 15.21 -28.80 -21.57
C CYS A 169 14.33 -30.01 -21.26
N LEU A 170 14.93 -31.05 -20.71
CA LEU A 170 14.28 -32.33 -20.46
C LEU A 170 13.54 -32.30 -19.12
N PRO A 171 12.40 -33.00 -18.97
CA PRO A 171 11.84 -33.26 -17.64
C PRO A 171 12.89 -33.96 -16.77
N GLY A 172 13.08 -33.44 -15.57
CA GLY A 172 14.04 -33.98 -14.62
C GLY A 172 13.58 -35.35 -14.10
N PRO A 173 14.51 -36.28 -13.85
CA PRO A 173 14.22 -37.55 -13.17
C PRO A 173 13.99 -37.40 -11.64
N ASP A 174 13.89 -36.17 -11.14
CA ASP A 174 13.51 -35.83 -9.77
C ASP A 174 12.00 -36.10 -9.54
N PRO A 175 11.60 -36.92 -8.54
CA PRO A 175 10.19 -37.17 -8.25
C PRO A 175 9.39 -35.92 -7.85
N ASP A 176 10.05 -34.89 -7.31
CA ASP A 176 9.39 -33.66 -6.82
C ASP A 176 9.24 -32.58 -7.92
N GLY A 177 9.56 -32.91 -9.17
CA GLY A 177 9.23 -32.13 -10.36
C GLY A 177 10.19 -30.99 -10.70
N GLY A 178 10.74 -31.01 -11.91
CA GLY A 178 11.63 -29.97 -12.43
C GLY A 178 12.09 -30.30 -13.85
N ARG A 179 12.96 -29.46 -14.44
CA ARG A 179 13.55 -29.67 -15.77
C ARG A 179 15.03 -29.27 -15.80
N PHE A 180 15.82 -30.05 -16.53
CA PHE A 180 17.26 -29.83 -16.67
C PHE A 180 17.71 -29.97 -18.12
N CYS A 181 18.78 -29.28 -18.48
CA CYS A 181 19.36 -29.35 -19.80
C CYS A 181 20.05 -30.69 -20.07
N GLY A 182 19.53 -31.45 -21.02
CA GLY A 182 20.29 -32.46 -21.75
C GLY A 182 21.17 -31.81 -22.81
N SER A 183 22.32 -32.43 -23.10
CA SER A 183 23.26 -31.98 -24.14
C SER A 183 23.41 -33.04 -25.23
N ALA A 184 23.46 -32.63 -26.50
CA ALA A 184 23.36 -33.54 -27.63
C ALA A 184 24.53 -34.53 -27.72
N CYS A 185 24.22 -35.81 -27.94
CA CYS A 185 25.20 -36.90 -27.89
C CYS A 185 25.14 -37.83 -29.11
N SER A 186 26.22 -38.54 -29.37
CA SER A 186 26.33 -39.50 -30.49
C SER A 186 27.51 -40.46 -30.29
N ALA A 187 27.67 -41.43 -31.19
CA ALA A 187 28.84 -42.31 -31.20
C ALA A 187 30.19 -41.58 -31.41
N SER A 188 30.18 -40.32 -31.88
CA SER A 188 31.36 -39.45 -32.01
C SER A 188 31.43 -38.33 -30.97
N ILE A 189 30.35 -38.10 -30.22
CA ILE A 189 30.28 -37.14 -29.10
C ILE A 189 29.70 -37.91 -27.89
N PRO A 190 30.53 -38.69 -27.18
CA PRO A 190 30.10 -39.40 -25.97
C PRO A 190 29.72 -38.41 -24.87
N CYS A 191 28.90 -38.88 -23.93
CA CYS A 191 28.62 -38.17 -22.68
C CYS A 191 29.82 -38.24 -21.71
N LEU A 192 29.83 -37.39 -20.69
CA LEU A 192 30.76 -37.52 -19.57
C LEU A 192 30.43 -38.76 -18.72
N ASP A 193 31.40 -39.21 -17.93
CA ASP A 193 31.18 -40.25 -16.92
C ASP A 193 30.01 -39.86 -15.98
N GLY A 194 29.17 -40.84 -15.66
CA GLY A 194 27.92 -40.64 -14.91
C GLY A 194 26.70 -40.26 -15.77
N TYR A 195 26.84 -40.17 -17.10
CA TYR A 195 25.74 -39.82 -18.01
C TYR A 195 25.55 -40.85 -19.15
N THR A 196 24.29 -41.14 -19.47
CA THR A 196 23.89 -42.06 -20.56
C THR A 196 23.35 -41.26 -21.76
N CYS A 197 23.66 -41.72 -22.97
CA CYS A 197 23.20 -41.10 -24.21
C CYS A 197 21.88 -41.72 -24.67
N GLU A 198 20.76 -41.04 -24.42
CA GLU A 198 19.41 -41.59 -24.55
C GLU A 198 18.56 -40.80 -25.55
N THR A 199 17.62 -41.50 -26.22
CA THR A 199 16.72 -40.87 -27.19
C THR A 199 15.55 -40.23 -26.47
N THR A 200 15.45 -38.91 -26.56
CA THR A 200 14.46 -38.08 -25.85
C THR A 200 13.53 -37.36 -26.83
N GLY A 201 12.24 -37.28 -26.48
CA GLY A 201 11.18 -36.76 -27.34
C GLY A 201 10.65 -37.77 -28.36
N GLU A 202 9.45 -37.52 -28.89
CA GLU A 202 8.76 -38.42 -29.84
C GLU A 202 8.77 -37.92 -31.30
N GLY A 203 8.58 -38.85 -32.22
CA GLY A 203 8.38 -38.57 -33.65
C GLY A 203 9.54 -37.78 -34.26
N ALA A 204 9.20 -36.69 -34.96
CA ALA A 204 10.19 -35.82 -35.62
C ALA A 204 11.04 -34.99 -34.63
N ASN A 205 10.69 -34.95 -33.34
CA ASN A 205 11.44 -34.24 -32.31
C ASN A 205 12.44 -35.14 -31.56
N ALA A 206 12.45 -36.44 -31.81
CA ALA A 206 13.34 -37.40 -31.15
C ALA A 206 14.83 -37.04 -31.37
N SER A 207 15.58 -36.85 -30.29
CA SER A 207 17.01 -36.50 -30.33
C SER A 207 17.81 -37.25 -29.27
N GLN A 208 19.05 -37.66 -29.58
CA GLN A 208 19.94 -38.24 -28.59
C GLN A 208 20.53 -37.14 -27.69
N GLN A 209 20.28 -37.24 -26.38
CA GLN A 209 20.73 -36.30 -25.36
C GLN A 209 21.40 -37.07 -24.21
N CYS A 210 22.43 -36.49 -23.60
CA CYS A 210 22.98 -36.97 -22.35
C CYS A 210 21.99 -36.74 -21.21
N VAL A 211 21.72 -37.77 -20.43
CA VAL A 211 20.90 -37.73 -19.20
C VAL A 211 21.69 -38.36 -18.04
N PRO A 212 21.50 -37.91 -16.78
CA PRO A 212 22.28 -38.42 -15.65
C PRO A 212 21.90 -39.88 -15.34
N SER A 213 22.87 -40.79 -15.38
CA SER A 213 22.65 -42.22 -15.12
C SER A 213 22.35 -42.55 -13.65
N SER A 214 22.54 -41.56 -12.76
CA SER A 214 22.06 -41.57 -11.37
C SER A 214 20.54 -41.40 -11.25
N GLY A 215 19.88 -40.86 -12.28
CA GLY A 215 18.51 -40.37 -12.18
C GLY A 215 18.36 -39.08 -11.37
N GLN A 216 19.43 -38.29 -11.17
CA GLN A 216 19.38 -36.96 -10.56
C GLN A 216 20.45 -36.01 -11.14
N CYS A 217 20.11 -34.74 -11.31
CA CYS A 217 21.06 -33.66 -11.58
C CYS A 217 21.43 -32.98 -10.26
N GLN A 218 22.73 -32.76 -10.01
CA GLN A 218 23.19 -31.92 -8.90
C GLN A 218 23.21 -30.45 -9.32
N CYS A 219 22.82 -29.57 -8.41
CA CYS A 219 23.08 -28.13 -8.53
C CYS A 219 24.57 -27.87 -8.28
N LEU A 220 25.21 -27.13 -9.18
CA LEU A 220 26.54 -26.57 -8.94
C LEU A 220 26.41 -25.19 -8.27
N PRO A 221 27.35 -24.78 -7.39
CA PRO A 221 27.31 -23.47 -6.73
C PRO A 221 27.17 -22.32 -7.72
N GLU A 222 27.93 -22.36 -8.81
CA GLU A 222 27.96 -21.31 -9.84
C GLU A 222 26.65 -21.23 -10.66
N TRP A 223 25.72 -22.16 -10.45
CA TRP A 223 24.35 -22.11 -10.99
C TRP A 223 23.33 -21.55 -9.98
N ALA A 224 23.57 -21.73 -8.68
CA ALA A 224 22.83 -21.08 -7.61
C ALA A 224 23.15 -19.58 -7.56
N ASP A 225 24.44 -19.22 -7.60
CA ASP A 225 24.93 -17.83 -7.62
C ASP A 225 24.42 -17.04 -8.84
N LYS A 226 24.14 -17.73 -9.95
CA LYS A 226 23.57 -17.17 -11.18
C LYS A 226 22.05 -17.28 -11.27
N GLY A 227 21.38 -17.74 -10.21
CA GLY A 227 19.93 -17.75 -10.07
C GLY A 227 19.19 -18.62 -11.11
N TYR A 228 19.79 -19.71 -11.61
CA TYR A 228 19.10 -20.53 -12.61
C TYR A 228 17.89 -21.27 -12.01
N VAL A 229 16.74 -21.04 -12.64
CA VAL A 229 15.44 -21.62 -12.27
C VAL A 229 15.02 -22.74 -13.21
N THR A 230 14.12 -23.59 -12.73
CA THR A 230 13.30 -24.47 -13.56
C THR A 230 11.82 -24.37 -13.21
N ASN A 231 10.94 -24.67 -14.16
CA ASN A 231 9.50 -24.73 -13.92
C ASN A 231 9.15 -25.96 -13.09
N CYS A 232 8.25 -25.79 -12.13
CA CYS A 232 7.56 -26.83 -11.39
C CYS A 232 6.05 -26.56 -11.39
N ALA A 233 5.29 -27.41 -10.69
CA ALA A 233 3.92 -27.10 -10.31
C ALA A 233 3.63 -27.68 -8.92
N ALA A 234 2.83 -26.97 -8.12
CA ALA A 234 2.38 -27.39 -6.81
C ALA A 234 0.93 -27.91 -6.92
N THR A 235 0.74 -29.22 -6.69
CA THR A 235 -0.58 -29.87 -6.74
C THR A 235 -1.24 -29.84 -5.36
N GLY A 236 -2.37 -29.13 -5.27
CA GLY A 236 -3.27 -29.14 -4.12
C GLY A 236 -4.36 -30.22 -4.24
N PRO A 237 -5.38 -30.21 -3.35
CA PRO A 237 -6.60 -31.00 -3.52
C PRO A 237 -7.44 -30.48 -4.69
N ASP A 238 -7.43 -29.16 -4.90
CA ASP A 238 -8.40 -28.43 -5.71
C ASP A 238 -7.86 -28.17 -7.14
N GLY A 239 -6.55 -27.98 -7.30
CA GLY A 239 -5.92 -27.83 -8.62
C GLY A 239 -4.39 -28.02 -8.64
N THR A 240 -3.69 -27.35 -9.56
CA THR A 240 -2.23 -27.48 -9.72
C THR A 240 -1.62 -26.20 -10.28
N CYS A 241 -1.06 -25.39 -9.39
CA CYS A 241 -0.50 -24.08 -9.73
C CYS A 241 0.92 -24.17 -10.31
N PRO A 242 1.26 -23.37 -11.33
CA PRO A 242 2.63 -23.27 -11.82
C PRO A 242 3.54 -22.58 -10.80
N GLY A 243 4.83 -22.91 -10.83
CA GLY A 243 5.85 -22.22 -10.05
C GLY A 243 7.25 -22.45 -10.61
N THR A 244 8.26 -22.00 -9.87
CA THR A 244 9.68 -22.28 -10.12
C THR A 244 10.38 -22.96 -8.96
N ARG A 245 11.54 -23.55 -9.26
CA ARG A 245 12.52 -24.04 -8.28
C ARG A 245 13.87 -23.44 -8.64
N THR A 246 14.56 -22.85 -7.67
CA THR A 246 15.93 -22.36 -7.83
C THR A 246 16.93 -23.47 -7.49
N CYS A 247 18.13 -23.42 -8.07
CA CYS A 247 19.25 -24.23 -7.58
C CYS A 247 19.81 -23.66 -6.28
N GLY A 248 20.10 -24.53 -5.31
CA GLY A 248 20.79 -24.21 -4.07
C GLY A 248 21.78 -25.32 -3.66
N PRO A 249 22.49 -25.17 -2.53
CA PRO A 249 23.57 -26.07 -2.12
C PRO A 249 23.12 -27.50 -1.76
N GLU A 250 21.82 -27.70 -1.46
CA GLU A 250 21.25 -29.03 -1.17
C GLU A 250 20.48 -29.63 -2.37
N GLY A 251 20.41 -28.94 -3.51
CA GLY A 251 19.64 -29.33 -4.69
C GLY A 251 18.68 -28.23 -5.17
N LEU A 252 17.62 -28.60 -5.89
CA LEU A 252 16.52 -27.68 -6.20
C LEU A 252 15.69 -27.40 -4.94
N THR A 253 15.30 -26.15 -4.72
CA THR A 253 14.37 -25.74 -3.63
C THR A 253 13.03 -26.49 -3.70
N ALA A 254 12.15 -26.29 -2.71
CA ALA A 254 10.73 -26.56 -2.93
C ALA A 254 10.19 -25.75 -4.12
N CYS A 255 9.07 -26.18 -4.70
CA CYS A 255 8.32 -25.38 -5.68
C CYS A 255 7.76 -24.13 -4.99
N ASP A 256 7.98 -22.95 -5.56
CA ASP A 256 7.48 -21.67 -5.01
C ASP A 256 6.00 -21.39 -5.36
N GLY A 257 5.41 -22.19 -6.26
CA GLY A 257 4.01 -22.07 -6.66
C GLY A 257 3.07 -22.33 -5.48
N ALA A 258 1.98 -21.56 -5.42
CA ALA A 258 0.95 -21.70 -4.39
C ALA A 258 0.39 -23.13 -4.35
N VAL A 259 0.05 -23.63 -3.16
CA VAL A 259 -0.71 -24.87 -3.06
C VAL A 259 -2.16 -24.54 -3.38
N ALA A 260 -2.62 -24.98 -4.56
CA ALA A 260 -3.96 -24.73 -5.07
C ALA A 260 -5.06 -24.95 -4.00
N SER A 261 -5.92 -23.95 -3.83
CA SER A 261 -6.96 -23.87 -2.81
C SER A 261 -8.24 -23.24 -3.37
N PRO A 262 -9.43 -23.47 -2.77
CA PRO A 262 -10.68 -22.95 -3.32
C PRO A 262 -10.72 -21.42 -3.40
N GLU A 263 -11.21 -20.91 -4.53
CA GLU A 263 -11.36 -19.48 -4.85
C GLU A 263 -11.97 -18.64 -3.71
N VAL A 264 -11.41 -17.45 -3.51
CA VAL A 264 -12.00 -16.36 -2.72
C VAL A 264 -11.87 -15.05 -3.47
N CYS A 265 -12.80 -14.10 -3.27
CA CYS A 265 -12.78 -12.81 -3.97
C CYS A 265 -11.56 -11.94 -3.60
N ASN A 266 -10.45 -12.10 -4.31
CA ASN A 266 -9.16 -11.44 -4.06
C ASN A 266 -8.41 -11.01 -5.35
N GLY A 267 -8.94 -11.32 -6.54
CA GLY A 267 -8.34 -11.01 -7.84
C GLY A 267 -7.26 -12.00 -8.31
N LEU A 268 -7.20 -13.20 -7.72
CA LEU A 268 -6.28 -14.29 -8.07
C LEU A 268 -7.02 -15.51 -8.65
N ASP A 269 -6.24 -16.45 -9.16
CA ASP A 269 -6.61 -17.79 -9.64
C ASP A 269 -6.02 -18.75 -8.59
N ASP A 270 -6.73 -18.93 -7.45
CA ASP A 270 -6.24 -19.59 -6.23
C ASP A 270 -6.25 -21.12 -6.37
N ASP A 271 -7.18 -21.69 -7.15
CA ASP A 271 -7.17 -23.12 -7.51
C ASP A 271 -6.33 -23.40 -8.78
N CYS A 272 -5.97 -22.36 -9.52
CA CYS A 272 -5.20 -22.41 -10.76
C CYS A 272 -5.89 -23.15 -11.92
N ASN A 273 -7.23 -23.10 -12.00
CA ASN A 273 -8.01 -23.62 -13.13
C ASN A 273 -7.95 -22.73 -14.38
N GLY A 274 -7.57 -21.46 -14.24
CA GLY A 274 -7.47 -20.48 -15.34
C GLY A 274 -8.69 -19.56 -15.49
N ALA A 275 -9.60 -19.58 -14.52
CA ALA A 275 -10.53 -18.50 -14.24
C ALA A 275 -9.92 -17.57 -13.15
N THR A 276 -10.71 -16.65 -12.61
CA THR A 276 -10.27 -15.72 -11.55
C THR A 276 -11.50 -15.36 -10.75
N ASP A 277 -11.45 -15.54 -9.43
CA ASP A 277 -12.57 -15.37 -8.51
C ASP A 277 -13.82 -16.22 -8.87
N ASP A 278 -13.68 -17.41 -9.47
CA ASP A 278 -14.82 -18.23 -9.96
C ASP A 278 -15.53 -19.04 -8.87
N ILE A 279 -15.79 -18.36 -7.75
CA ILE A 279 -16.46 -18.89 -6.57
C ILE A 279 -17.76 -19.64 -6.92
N ALA A 280 -18.02 -20.73 -6.18
CA ALA A 280 -19.23 -21.51 -6.38
C ALA A 280 -20.48 -20.64 -6.11
N ALA A 281 -21.35 -20.49 -7.11
CA ALA A 281 -22.58 -19.70 -7.01
C ALA A 281 -23.62 -20.35 -6.08
N LEU A 282 -23.43 -20.18 -4.76
CA LEU A 282 -24.38 -20.55 -3.72
C LEU A 282 -25.61 -19.61 -3.76
N LEU A 283 -26.71 -20.06 -3.16
CA LEU A 283 -27.91 -19.24 -2.97
C LEU A 283 -27.77 -18.35 -1.74
N CYS A 284 -28.06 -17.07 -1.91
CA CYS A 284 -28.03 -16.05 -0.87
C CYS A 284 -29.34 -15.26 -0.83
N THR A 285 -29.50 -14.38 0.15
CA THR A 285 -30.69 -13.53 0.31
C THR A 285 -30.33 -12.11 0.76
N ASN A 286 -30.95 -11.12 0.12
CA ASN A 286 -31.00 -9.74 0.59
C ASN A 286 -32.28 -9.54 1.42
N GLU A 287 -32.15 -9.14 2.69
CA GLU A 287 -33.25 -8.94 3.63
C GLU A 287 -33.26 -7.49 4.18
N ASN A 288 -34.44 -6.88 4.29
CA ASN A 288 -34.64 -5.60 4.97
C ASN A 288 -36.09 -5.45 5.48
N GLU A 289 -36.55 -4.23 5.78
CA GLU A 289 -37.90 -3.98 6.32
C GLU A 289 -39.05 -4.23 5.34
N PHE A 290 -38.77 -4.43 4.05
CA PHE A 290 -39.78 -4.68 3.01
C PHE A 290 -39.95 -6.17 2.71
N GLY A 291 -38.87 -6.95 2.65
CA GLY A 291 -38.97 -8.40 2.41
C GLY A 291 -37.63 -9.13 2.31
N THR A 292 -37.59 -10.22 1.53
CA THR A 292 -36.42 -11.11 1.42
C THR A 292 -36.26 -11.64 0.00
N CYS A 293 -35.38 -11.02 -0.77
CA CYS A 293 -35.11 -11.38 -2.16
C CYS A 293 -33.94 -12.37 -2.27
N THR A 294 -34.12 -13.47 -3.00
CA THR A 294 -33.06 -14.45 -3.28
C THR A 294 -32.13 -13.98 -4.41
N GLY A 295 -30.83 -14.23 -4.25
CA GLY A 295 -29.81 -14.04 -5.29
C GLY A 295 -28.81 -15.20 -5.32
N THR A 296 -27.71 -15.00 -6.06
CA THR A 296 -26.54 -15.89 -6.03
C THR A 296 -25.30 -15.17 -5.53
N GLU A 297 -24.44 -15.89 -4.80
CA GLU A 297 -23.14 -15.37 -4.36
C GLU A 297 -22.26 -15.07 -5.57
N ALA A 298 -21.67 -13.86 -5.59
CA ALA A 298 -20.78 -13.36 -6.62
C ALA A 298 -19.75 -12.40 -6.00
N CYS A 299 -18.60 -12.21 -6.65
CA CYS A 299 -17.61 -11.24 -6.17
C CYS A 299 -18.00 -9.79 -6.49
N GLY A 300 -17.90 -8.92 -5.50
CA GLY A 300 -18.21 -7.50 -5.65
C GLY A 300 -17.18 -6.75 -6.51
N PRO A 301 -17.53 -5.59 -7.10
CA PRO A 301 -16.69 -4.86 -8.06
C PRO A 301 -15.53 -4.08 -7.42
N ALA A 302 -14.84 -4.66 -6.43
CA ALA A 302 -13.73 -4.10 -5.66
C ALA A 302 -12.92 -5.17 -4.90
N ASP A 303 -12.70 -6.34 -5.50
CA ASP A 303 -11.61 -7.30 -5.21
C ASP A 303 -11.44 -7.75 -3.73
N ALA A 304 -12.52 -7.78 -2.93
CA ALA A 304 -12.41 -8.06 -1.48
C ALA A 304 -13.65 -8.65 -0.77
N LEU A 305 -14.80 -8.84 -1.42
CA LEU A 305 -16.01 -9.34 -0.74
C LEU A 305 -16.95 -10.13 -1.65
N VAL A 306 -17.44 -11.26 -1.13
CA VAL A 306 -18.63 -11.94 -1.65
C VAL A 306 -19.85 -11.06 -1.38
N ILE A 307 -20.66 -10.82 -2.41
CA ILE A 307 -21.94 -10.12 -2.35
C ILE A 307 -23.06 -11.04 -2.84
N CYS A 308 -24.30 -10.69 -2.51
CA CYS A 308 -25.46 -11.37 -3.07
C CYS A 308 -25.94 -10.65 -4.34
N ASP A 309 -25.68 -11.23 -5.51
CA ASP A 309 -26.24 -10.74 -6.78
C ASP A 309 -27.72 -11.18 -6.87
N GLY A 310 -28.57 -10.27 -6.40
CA GLY A 310 -30.02 -10.36 -6.38
C GLY A 310 -30.62 -8.98 -6.10
N PRO A 311 -31.93 -8.77 -6.33
CA PRO A 311 -32.56 -7.51 -6.01
C PRO A 311 -32.45 -7.19 -4.51
N THR A 312 -32.44 -5.90 -4.18
CA THR A 312 -32.62 -5.44 -2.79
C THR A 312 -34.12 -5.18 -2.62
N PRO A 313 -34.79 -5.77 -1.59
CA PRO A 313 -36.21 -5.58 -1.42
C PRO A 313 -36.58 -4.10 -1.27
N ALA A 314 -37.68 -3.68 -1.90
CA ALA A 314 -38.20 -2.31 -1.86
C ALA A 314 -39.73 -2.37 -1.87
N PRO A 315 -40.43 -1.41 -1.25
CA PRO A 315 -41.89 -1.47 -1.18
C PRO A 315 -42.49 -1.36 -2.59
N ASP A 316 -43.41 -2.27 -2.90
CA ASP A 316 -43.94 -2.49 -4.24
C ASP A 316 -44.50 -1.22 -4.89
N VAL A 317 -44.07 -0.93 -6.13
CA VAL A 317 -44.55 0.20 -6.93
C VAL A 317 -45.10 -0.28 -8.26
N CYS A 318 -46.26 0.23 -8.68
CA CYS A 318 -47.00 -0.23 -9.87
C CYS A 318 -46.16 -0.18 -11.17
N ASN A 319 -45.45 -1.26 -11.46
CA ASN A 319 -44.43 -1.38 -12.50
C ASN A 319 -44.40 -2.77 -13.18
N GLY A 320 -45.07 -3.79 -12.60
CA GLY A 320 -45.11 -5.17 -13.10
C GLY A 320 -43.97 -6.08 -12.62
N LEU A 321 -43.30 -5.72 -11.52
CA LEU A 321 -42.31 -6.50 -10.79
C LEU A 321 -42.83 -6.85 -9.38
N ASP A 322 -42.08 -7.70 -8.71
CA ASP A 322 -42.25 -8.13 -7.32
C ASP A 322 -41.01 -7.56 -6.61
N ASP A 323 -41.12 -6.30 -6.16
CA ASP A 323 -39.99 -5.48 -5.70
C ASP A 323 -39.64 -5.76 -4.22
N ASP A 324 -40.60 -6.19 -3.39
CA ASP A 324 -40.35 -6.64 -2.02
C ASP A 324 -40.10 -8.16 -1.89
N CYS A 325 -40.39 -8.92 -2.95
CA CYS A 325 -40.20 -10.38 -3.04
C CYS A 325 -41.15 -11.20 -2.14
N ASP A 326 -42.34 -10.70 -1.76
CA ASP A 326 -43.35 -11.49 -1.03
C ASP A 326 -44.05 -12.56 -1.92
N GLY A 327 -43.98 -12.40 -3.25
CA GLY A 327 -44.62 -13.28 -4.24
C GLY A 327 -45.88 -12.71 -4.89
N VAL A 328 -46.25 -11.45 -4.61
CA VAL A 328 -47.45 -10.76 -5.13
C VAL A 328 -47.07 -9.48 -5.88
N THR A 329 -46.76 -9.61 -7.17
CA THR A 329 -46.53 -8.49 -8.12
C THR A 329 -47.57 -7.36 -8.02
N ASP A 330 -47.09 -6.13 -7.83
CA ASP A 330 -47.84 -4.89 -7.61
C ASP A 330 -48.76 -4.92 -6.34
N GLY A 331 -48.32 -5.60 -5.28
CA GLY A 331 -49.01 -5.94 -4.03
C GLY A 331 -49.43 -4.76 -3.16
N GLY A 332 -50.53 -4.09 -3.51
CA GLY A 332 -51.04 -2.93 -2.77
C GLY A 332 -50.44 -1.60 -3.23
N ALA A 333 -49.59 -1.63 -4.26
CA ALA A 333 -48.88 -0.51 -4.89
C ALA A 333 -49.77 0.61 -5.51
N CYS A 334 -51.07 0.63 -5.18
CA CYS A 334 -52.09 1.48 -5.80
C CYS A 334 -53.31 1.79 -4.88
N ASP A 335 -53.36 1.32 -3.64
CA ASP A 335 -54.49 1.59 -2.72
C ASP A 335 -54.47 3.06 -2.24
N ASP A 336 -55.55 3.85 -2.44
CA ASP A 336 -55.67 5.22 -1.88
C ASP A 336 -56.35 5.30 -0.50
N GLY A 337 -56.64 4.15 0.11
CA GLY A 337 -57.22 4.00 1.44
C GLY A 337 -58.71 4.31 1.50
N ARG A 338 -59.39 4.53 0.37
CA ARG A 338 -60.79 4.95 0.32
C ARG A 338 -61.69 3.85 -0.24
N SER A 339 -62.56 3.33 0.61
CA SER A 339 -63.52 2.26 0.26
C SER A 339 -64.61 2.63 -0.76
N CYS A 340 -64.55 3.83 -1.35
CA CYS A 340 -65.43 4.32 -2.40
C CYS A 340 -64.69 4.60 -3.72
N THR A 341 -63.41 4.24 -3.82
CA THR A 341 -62.65 4.14 -5.07
C THR A 341 -62.42 2.67 -5.41
N VAL A 342 -62.19 2.39 -6.70
CA VAL A 342 -61.66 1.12 -7.20
C VAL A 342 -60.31 1.42 -7.80
N ASP A 343 -59.29 0.82 -7.22
CA ASP A 343 -57.91 1.06 -7.56
C ASP A 343 -57.40 -0.01 -8.54
N VAL A 344 -56.72 0.46 -9.58
CA VAL A 344 -56.23 -0.40 -10.67
C VAL A 344 -54.80 0.00 -11.01
N CYS A 345 -53.85 -0.90 -10.73
CA CYS A 345 -52.51 -0.79 -11.28
C CYS A 345 -52.54 -1.09 -12.79
N ASP A 346 -51.95 -0.19 -13.58
CA ASP A 346 -51.73 -0.35 -15.01
C ASP A 346 -50.24 -0.04 -15.29
N PRO A 347 -49.38 -1.04 -15.55
CA PRO A 347 -47.93 -0.84 -15.73
C PRO A 347 -47.51 0.10 -16.89
N GLN A 348 -48.46 0.66 -17.66
CA GLN A 348 -48.19 1.69 -18.68
C GLN A 348 -48.78 3.07 -18.33
N LYS A 349 -49.65 3.17 -17.31
CA LYS A 349 -50.29 4.43 -16.87
C LYS A 349 -50.02 4.77 -15.41
N GLY A 350 -49.39 3.86 -14.66
CA GLY A 350 -49.32 3.90 -13.21
C GLY A 350 -50.69 3.62 -12.58
N CYS A 351 -50.78 3.82 -11.27
CA CYS A 351 -52.00 3.62 -10.51
C CYS A 351 -53.17 4.50 -10.99
N GLN A 352 -54.40 3.96 -10.98
CA GLN A 352 -55.63 4.64 -11.38
C GLN A 352 -56.75 4.42 -10.34
N HIS A 353 -57.22 5.50 -9.70
CA HIS A 353 -58.31 5.47 -8.72
C HIS A 353 -59.65 5.87 -9.38
N THR A 354 -60.67 5.00 -9.35
CA THR A 354 -61.98 5.25 -10.00
C THR A 354 -63.14 5.23 -9.01
N LEU A 355 -63.88 6.34 -8.90
CA LEU A 355 -65.02 6.48 -7.97
C LEU A 355 -66.12 5.43 -8.21
N VAL A 356 -66.56 4.77 -7.13
CA VAL A 356 -67.67 3.80 -7.09
C VAL A 356 -69.01 4.49 -7.29
N GLU A 357 -69.92 3.83 -8.01
CA GLU A 357 -71.27 4.33 -8.30
C GLU A 357 -72.07 4.61 -7.01
N ASN A 358 -72.86 5.69 -7.00
CA ASN A 358 -73.69 6.16 -5.87
C ASN A 358 -72.90 6.53 -4.58
N SER A 359 -71.65 6.99 -4.72
CA SER A 359 -70.82 7.49 -3.61
C SER A 359 -70.35 8.94 -3.81
N CYS A 360 -70.11 9.67 -2.72
CA CYS A 360 -69.42 10.96 -2.69
C CYS A 360 -68.05 10.83 -1.97
N VAL A 361 -67.07 11.64 -2.36
CA VAL A 361 -65.81 11.89 -1.61
C VAL A 361 -65.85 13.32 -1.09
N ILE A 362 -66.39 13.50 0.12
CA ILE A 362 -66.61 14.84 0.70
C ILE A 362 -65.48 15.14 1.69
N GLY A 363 -64.54 15.98 1.26
CA GLY A 363 -63.27 16.14 1.96
C GLY A 363 -62.40 14.90 1.76
N GLU A 364 -62.08 14.20 2.85
CA GLU A 364 -61.34 12.94 2.82
C GLU A 364 -62.25 11.71 3.02
N ALA A 365 -63.52 11.92 3.38
CA ALA A 365 -64.46 10.86 3.72
C ALA A 365 -65.22 10.32 2.50
N CYS A 366 -65.29 9.00 2.39
CA CYS A 366 -66.30 8.30 1.59
C CYS A 366 -67.68 8.42 2.28
N VAL A 367 -68.67 8.88 1.52
CA VAL A 367 -70.05 9.04 2.00
C VAL A 367 -71.00 8.41 0.97
N LEU A 368 -71.97 7.61 1.42
CA LEU A 368 -72.94 6.97 0.54
C LEU A 368 -74.12 7.89 0.22
N GLU A 369 -74.75 7.70 -0.95
CA GLU A 369 -75.93 8.47 -1.36
C GLU A 369 -77.05 8.42 -0.29
N GLY A 370 -77.50 9.60 0.14
CA GLY A 370 -78.55 9.76 1.16
C GLY A 370 -78.06 9.77 2.63
N GLU A 371 -76.79 9.48 2.89
CA GLU A 371 -76.21 9.72 4.23
C GLU A 371 -76.20 11.23 4.54
N SER A 372 -76.42 11.58 5.81
CA SER A 372 -76.61 12.97 6.25
C SER A 372 -75.36 13.56 6.86
N ASN A 373 -75.14 14.88 6.69
CA ASN A 373 -74.01 15.56 7.30
C ASN A 373 -74.10 15.49 8.85
N PRO A 374 -73.07 14.99 9.56
CA PRO A 374 -73.08 14.97 11.03
C PRO A 374 -73.09 16.36 11.68
N ALA A 375 -72.66 17.41 10.96
CA ALA A 375 -72.66 18.79 11.44
C ALA A 375 -73.96 19.55 11.13
N ASP A 376 -74.72 19.14 10.11
CA ASP A 376 -76.05 19.66 9.79
C ASP A 376 -76.99 18.54 9.34
N LEU A 377 -77.97 18.20 10.18
CA LEU A 377 -78.94 17.15 9.88
C LEU A 377 -79.84 17.48 8.68
N CYS A 378 -79.82 18.71 8.16
CA CYS A 378 -80.58 19.15 6.99
C CYS A 378 -79.78 19.07 5.66
N GLU A 379 -78.55 18.51 5.65
CA GLU A 379 -77.78 18.20 4.42
C GLU A 379 -77.53 16.68 4.24
N THR A 380 -77.27 16.24 2.99
CA THR A 380 -76.99 14.83 2.58
C THR A 380 -76.00 14.71 1.41
N CYS A 381 -75.36 13.55 1.24
CA CYS A 381 -74.60 13.22 0.01
C CYS A 381 -75.58 12.90 -1.13
N GLN A 382 -75.42 13.58 -2.27
CA GLN A 382 -76.26 13.40 -3.47
C GLN A 382 -75.35 13.38 -4.71
N PRO A 383 -74.78 12.22 -5.11
CA PRO A 383 -73.77 12.11 -6.18
C PRO A 383 -74.23 12.66 -7.52
N ALA A 384 -75.54 12.64 -7.79
CA ALA A 384 -76.16 13.20 -9.00
C ALA A 384 -76.15 14.76 -9.04
N ILE A 385 -75.90 15.43 -7.92
CA ILE A 385 -75.73 16.89 -7.80
C ILE A 385 -74.27 17.25 -7.59
N SER A 386 -73.60 16.58 -6.64
CA SER A 386 -72.17 16.73 -6.38
C SER A 386 -71.58 15.43 -5.83
N THR A 387 -70.49 14.97 -6.43
CA THR A 387 -69.70 13.85 -5.91
C THR A 387 -68.67 14.27 -4.85
N SER A 388 -68.59 15.56 -4.49
CA SER A 388 -67.54 16.05 -3.56
C SER A 388 -67.96 17.14 -2.57
N GLN A 389 -69.25 17.48 -2.49
CA GLN A 389 -69.82 18.44 -1.53
C GLN A 389 -71.17 17.92 -1.02
N TRP A 390 -71.59 18.36 0.16
CA TRP A 390 -72.93 18.10 0.70
C TRP A 390 -74.02 18.82 -0.12
N SER A 391 -75.30 18.43 0.07
CA SER A 391 -76.46 18.99 -0.64
C SER A 391 -77.74 18.95 0.21
N ASP A 392 -78.59 19.98 0.08
CA ASP A 392 -79.76 20.22 0.92
C ASP A 392 -80.79 19.06 0.96
N ALA A 393 -81.47 18.90 2.10
CA ALA A 393 -82.42 17.81 2.40
C ALA A 393 -83.74 18.28 3.05
N GLU A 394 -84.48 19.13 2.35
CA GLU A 394 -85.78 19.69 2.74
C GLU A 394 -86.79 18.73 3.40
N GLY A 395 -87.43 19.20 4.48
CA GLY A 395 -88.60 18.57 5.09
C GLY A 395 -88.31 17.39 6.02
N LYS A 396 -87.04 17.09 6.29
CA LYS A 396 -86.60 16.10 7.28
C LYS A 396 -86.92 16.53 8.72
N ALA A 397 -87.21 15.59 9.61
CA ALA A 397 -87.42 15.87 11.04
C ALA A 397 -86.09 16.08 11.79
N CYS A 398 -86.10 16.91 12.82
CA CYS A 398 -84.93 17.30 13.63
C CYS A 398 -85.36 17.61 15.07
N SER A 399 -84.47 18.16 15.93
CA SER A 399 -84.89 18.76 17.19
C SER A 399 -84.00 19.92 17.65
N ASP A 400 -84.57 20.91 18.36
CA ASP A 400 -83.85 22.06 18.95
C ASP A 400 -83.41 21.90 20.42
N GLN A 401 -83.71 20.74 21.04
CA GLN A 401 -83.21 20.25 22.34
C GLN A 401 -83.62 21.01 23.62
N ASP A 402 -84.51 21.99 23.57
CA ASP A 402 -85.05 22.58 24.80
C ASP A 402 -86.12 21.63 25.40
N PRO A 403 -86.02 21.14 26.65
CA PRO A 403 -87.06 20.31 27.27
C PRO A 403 -88.39 21.06 27.42
N CYS A 404 -88.34 22.38 27.26
CA CYS A 404 -89.48 23.25 27.21
C CYS A 404 -90.16 23.23 25.81
N THR A 405 -89.53 22.78 24.71
CA THR A 405 -90.04 22.95 23.33
C THR A 405 -90.78 21.74 22.73
N SER A 406 -91.66 21.97 21.74
CA SER A 406 -92.16 20.90 20.85
C SER A 406 -92.53 21.33 19.41
N GLY A 407 -91.99 20.67 18.38
CA GLY A 407 -92.62 20.58 17.04
C GLY A 407 -91.72 20.54 15.78
N ASP A 408 -90.48 20.08 15.86
CA ASP A 408 -89.37 20.66 15.07
C ASP A 408 -89.07 19.96 13.71
N THR A 409 -88.80 20.72 12.63
CA THR A 409 -88.49 20.21 11.26
C THR A 409 -87.52 21.09 10.46
N CYS A 410 -86.67 20.47 9.62
CA CYS A 410 -85.73 21.14 8.70
C CYS A 410 -86.45 21.98 7.63
N THR A 411 -86.06 23.24 7.48
CA THR A 411 -86.43 24.10 6.32
C THR A 411 -85.30 25.06 6.01
N GLY A 412 -84.61 24.91 4.87
CA GLY A 412 -83.50 25.78 4.48
C GLY A 412 -82.35 25.79 5.49
N GLY A 413 -81.95 24.62 5.99
CA GLY A 413 -80.81 24.44 6.91
C GLY A 413 -81.04 24.75 8.39
N VAL A 414 -82.29 24.84 8.89
CA VAL A 414 -82.58 25.21 10.30
C VAL A 414 -83.77 24.43 10.92
N CYS A 415 -83.77 24.28 12.26
CA CYS A 415 -84.74 23.56 13.11
C CYS A 415 -85.28 24.44 14.29
N ALA A 416 -86.53 24.27 14.79
CA ALA A 416 -87.11 25.05 15.93
C ALA A 416 -88.47 24.54 16.53
N GLY A 417 -88.77 24.83 17.83
CA GLY A 417 -89.96 24.41 18.65
C GLY A 417 -90.64 25.48 19.58
N SER A 418 -91.27 25.12 20.75
CA SER A 418 -92.06 26.03 21.67
C SER A 418 -92.39 25.60 23.18
N ALA A 419 -92.21 26.52 24.17
CA ALA A 419 -91.95 26.56 25.67
C ALA A 419 -92.74 25.93 26.94
N TYR A 420 -92.13 25.19 27.94
CA TYR A 420 -91.82 25.49 29.43
C TYR A 420 -91.83 24.33 30.55
N ASP A 421 -91.00 24.40 31.67
CA ASP A 421 -90.84 23.45 32.86
C ASP A 421 -90.41 24.09 34.25
N CYS A 422 -90.47 23.40 35.45
CA CYS A 422 -90.31 24.00 36.81
C CYS A 422 -90.35 23.17 38.20
N ASP A 423 -89.31 22.52 38.82
CA ASP A 423 -89.38 21.98 40.25
C ASP A 423 -88.04 21.76 41.09
N ASP A 424 -88.04 21.30 42.39
CA ASP A 424 -86.83 21.19 43.33
C ASP A 424 -86.38 19.87 44.05
N ASP A 425 -87.23 18.86 44.29
CA ASP A 425 -86.87 17.47 44.70
C ASP A 425 -86.30 17.22 46.15
N ILE A 426 -86.35 18.15 47.11
CA ILE A 426 -85.72 17.97 48.45
C ILE A 426 -86.63 17.29 49.52
N PRO A 427 -86.25 16.16 50.18
CA PRO A 427 -87.14 15.41 51.09
C PRO A 427 -87.57 16.06 52.43
N CYS A 428 -87.21 17.33 52.67
CA CYS A 428 -87.82 18.13 53.71
C CYS A 428 -88.25 19.54 53.26
N THR A 429 -88.27 19.81 51.95
CA THR A 429 -89.04 20.89 51.31
C THR A 429 -90.43 20.37 50.86
N THR A 430 -91.14 21.07 49.96
CA THR A 430 -92.46 20.73 49.40
C THR A 430 -92.74 21.58 48.16
N ASP A 431 -92.97 20.96 46.99
CA ASP A 431 -92.67 21.56 45.68
C ASP A 431 -93.87 21.52 44.69
N SER A 432 -93.84 22.33 43.61
CA SER A 432 -94.81 22.23 42.49
C SER A 432 -94.48 23.04 41.21
N CYS A 433 -94.46 22.36 40.06
CA CYS A 433 -94.62 22.91 38.70
C CYS A 433 -96.09 22.96 38.24
N ASP A 434 -96.49 23.95 37.42
CA ASP A 434 -97.88 24.11 36.96
C ASP A 434 -98.17 23.76 35.47
N GLY A 435 -97.15 23.49 34.66
CA GLY A 435 -97.31 23.21 33.22
C GLY A 435 -97.84 24.38 32.38
N GLN A 436 -97.78 25.61 32.91
CA GLN A 436 -98.04 26.87 32.18
C GLN A 436 -96.94 27.94 32.41
N GLY A 437 -96.07 27.76 33.41
CA GLY A 437 -94.77 28.41 33.56
C GLY A 437 -94.37 28.92 34.98
N GLY A 438 -94.42 28.11 36.05
CA GLY A 438 -93.82 28.52 37.35
C GLY A 438 -93.75 27.50 38.52
N CYS A 439 -92.87 27.76 39.50
CA CYS A 439 -92.40 26.89 40.62
C CYS A 439 -92.41 27.54 42.04
N GLN A 440 -92.53 26.76 43.14
CA GLN A 440 -92.37 27.18 44.58
C GLN A 440 -92.05 26.03 45.58
N HIS A 441 -91.30 26.31 46.69
CA HIS A 441 -90.67 25.31 47.62
C HIS A 441 -90.61 25.78 49.12
N THR A 442 -90.61 24.92 50.17
CA THR A 442 -90.53 25.32 51.65
C THR A 442 -90.15 24.22 52.70
N LEU A 443 -89.26 24.53 53.68
CA LEU A 443 -88.60 23.62 54.67
C LEU A 443 -89.30 23.33 56.05
N LEU A 444 -89.01 22.16 56.64
CA LEU A 444 -89.48 21.64 57.97
C LEU A 444 -88.55 21.88 59.20
N ALA A 445 -89.12 21.82 60.42
CA ALA A 445 -88.45 22.20 61.68
C ALA A 445 -87.78 21.06 62.50
N ASN A 446 -86.88 21.44 63.42
CA ASN A 446 -86.08 20.55 64.30
C ASN A 446 -85.13 19.58 63.56
N ARG A 447 -84.81 19.88 62.31
CA ARG A 447 -83.81 19.22 61.48
C ARG A 447 -82.80 20.26 61.01
N CYS A 448 -81.59 19.83 60.64
CA CYS A 448 -80.75 20.58 59.73
C CYS A 448 -81.08 20.14 58.29
N LEU A 449 -81.11 21.07 57.32
CA LEU A 449 -81.04 20.76 55.88
C LEU A 449 -79.65 21.19 55.41
N ILE A 450 -78.70 20.25 55.43
CA ILE A 450 -77.31 20.53 55.05
C ILE A 450 -77.05 19.79 53.75
N ASP A 451 -76.56 20.49 52.73
CA ASP A 451 -76.27 19.94 51.39
C ASP A 451 -77.45 19.15 50.77
N GLY A 452 -78.69 19.60 51.02
CA GLY A 452 -79.92 18.93 50.56
C GLY A 452 -80.39 17.75 51.43
N VAL A 453 -79.63 17.39 52.48
CA VAL A 453 -79.88 16.21 53.32
C VAL A 453 -80.39 16.60 54.72
N CYS A 454 -81.42 15.88 55.19
CA CYS A 454 -82.22 16.26 56.35
C CYS A 454 -81.73 15.62 57.68
N HIS A 455 -80.74 16.21 58.34
CA HIS A 455 -80.07 15.67 59.53
C HIS A 455 -80.82 15.94 60.86
N PRO A 456 -80.84 14.99 61.82
CA PRO A 456 -81.30 15.22 63.19
C PRO A 456 -80.26 15.96 64.06
N GLY A 457 -80.75 16.79 65.00
CA GLY A 457 -79.89 17.59 65.87
C GLY A 457 -78.89 16.78 66.71
N LEU A 458 -77.65 17.27 66.79
CA LEU A 458 -76.48 16.66 67.44
C LEU A 458 -75.93 15.37 66.78
N GLU A 459 -76.36 15.04 65.56
CA GLU A 459 -75.65 14.05 64.73
C GLU A 459 -74.25 14.57 64.38
N PRO A 460 -73.16 13.80 64.60
CA PRO A 460 -71.81 14.20 64.19
C PRO A 460 -71.65 14.16 62.67
N ASN A 461 -70.88 15.10 62.10
CA ASN A 461 -70.64 15.15 60.65
C ASN A 461 -69.81 13.92 60.22
N PRO A 462 -70.32 13.04 59.33
CA PRO A 462 -69.57 11.87 58.85
C PRO A 462 -68.30 12.22 58.05
N ALA A 463 -68.26 13.40 57.43
CA ALA A 463 -67.12 13.87 56.63
C ALA A 463 -66.09 14.68 57.44
N ASN A 464 -66.44 15.11 58.66
CA ASN A 464 -65.54 15.87 59.53
C ASN A 464 -65.82 15.56 61.02
N PRO A 465 -64.98 14.74 61.69
CA PRO A 465 -65.21 14.35 63.09
C PRO A 465 -65.11 15.52 64.10
N CYS A 466 -64.68 16.70 63.65
CA CYS A 466 -64.64 17.94 64.42
C CYS A 466 -65.96 18.75 64.34
N GLN A 467 -67.02 18.27 63.67
CA GLN A 467 -68.32 18.97 63.51
C GLN A 467 -69.57 18.11 63.82
N ALA A 468 -70.74 18.75 64.00
CA ALA A 468 -72.07 18.14 64.19
C ALA A 468 -73.25 19.07 63.80
N CYS A 469 -74.44 18.51 63.50
CA CYS A 469 -75.64 19.28 63.16
C CYS A 469 -76.18 20.02 64.39
N ASN A 470 -76.45 21.32 64.23
CA ASN A 470 -76.88 22.22 65.29
C ASN A 470 -78.18 22.94 64.88
N PRO A 471 -79.35 22.59 65.44
CA PRO A 471 -80.62 23.20 65.04
C PRO A 471 -80.77 24.72 65.28
N ALA A 472 -79.77 25.40 65.87
CA ALA A 472 -79.69 26.86 65.90
C ALA A 472 -79.08 27.49 64.63
N ASN A 473 -78.47 26.66 63.76
CA ASN A 473 -77.99 26.99 62.42
C ASN A 473 -78.33 25.80 61.50
N PRO A 474 -79.59 25.69 61.03
CA PRO A 474 -80.09 24.47 60.40
C PRO A 474 -79.46 24.17 59.03
N ASP A 475 -78.76 25.12 58.42
CA ASP A 475 -78.33 25.01 57.02
C ASP A 475 -76.85 24.60 56.87
N ASP A 476 -76.10 24.40 57.98
CA ASP A 476 -74.66 24.08 57.98
C ASP A 476 -74.18 23.36 59.26
N TRP A 477 -73.07 22.62 59.16
CA TRP A 477 -72.42 21.87 60.24
C TRP A 477 -71.69 22.79 61.24
N SER A 478 -71.77 22.49 62.55
CA SER A 478 -71.14 23.30 63.61
C SER A 478 -69.99 22.57 64.33
N ALA A 479 -68.90 23.27 64.65
CA ALA A 479 -67.71 22.68 65.28
C ALA A 479 -67.93 22.20 66.74
N ILE A 480 -67.29 21.07 67.12
CA ILE A 480 -67.53 20.35 68.40
C ILE A 480 -66.28 20.07 69.26
N GLY A 481 -65.42 21.07 69.42
CA GLY A 481 -64.49 21.16 70.57
C GLY A 481 -63.02 20.81 70.29
N VAL A 482 -62.15 21.74 70.71
CA VAL A 482 -60.69 21.73 70.50
C VAL A 482 -60.00 20.53 71.16
N GLY A 483 -58.99 19.98 70.50
CA GLY A 483 -58.07 18.99 71.08
C GLY A 483 -58.62 17.56 71.14
N LYS A 484 -59.72 17.27 70.44
CA LYS A 484 -60.08 15.89 70.09
C LYS A 484 -59.08 15.35 69.06
N THR A 485 -58.70 14.09 69.21
CA THR A 485 -57.95 13.33 68.20
C THR A 485 -58.79 13.14 66.95
N CYS A 486 -58.19 13.37 65.79
CA CYS A 486 -58.73 13.10 64.47
C CYS A 486 -57.60 12.58 63.57
N ASP A 487 -57.85 12.50 62.27
CA ASP A 487 -56.88 12.14 61.23
C ASP A 487 -57.14 13.13 60.08
N ASP A 488 -56.12 13.85 59.60
CA ASP A 488 -56.27 14.84 58.51
C ASP A 488 -56.11 14.22 57.11
N GLY A 489 -55.84 12.92 57.04
CA GLY A 489 -55.74 12.14 55.81
C GLY A 489 -54.41 12.27 55.08
N GLN A 490 -53.47 13.10 55.54
CA GLN A 490 -52.19 13.30 54.87
C GLN A 490 -51.09 12.41 55.45
N LEU A 491 -50.59 11.46 54.66
CA LEU A 491 -49.49 10.55 55.06
C LEU A 491 -48.12 11.25 55.31
N CYS A 492 -48.08 12.58 55.19
CA CYS A 492 -46.93 13.44 55.44
C CYS A 492 -47.14 14.39 56.65
N THR A 493 -48.19 14.23 57.44
CA THR A 493 -48.41 14.90 58.75
C THR A 493 -48.34 13.89 59.91
N PHE A 494 -48.36 14.37 61.16
CA PHE A 494 -48.50 13.52 62.36
C PHE A 494 -49.12 14.26 63.57
N ALA A 495 -49.75 13.48 64.45
CA ALA A 495 -50.33 13.87 65.75
C ALA A 495 -51.52 14.85 65.66
N ASP A 496 -52.46 14.54 64.77
CA ASP A 496 -53.51 15.44 64.32
C ASP A 496 -54.62 15.66 65.36
N ALA A 497 -55.12 16.90 65.43
CA ALA A 497 -56.17 17.28 66.37
C ALA A 497 -57.13 18.34 65.81
N CYS A 498 -58.35 18.34 66.33
CA CYS A 498 -59.36 19.35 66.04
C CYS A 498 -58.94 20.72 66.59
N ASP A 499 -58.93 21.75 65.75
CA ASP A 499 -58.66 23.14 66.14
C ASP A 499 -59.89 23.84 66.78
N ALA A 500 -59.88 25.18 66.85
CA ALA A 500 -60.99 25.98 67.39
C ALA A 500 -62.01 26.42 66.33
N GLN A 501 -61.79 26.03 65.08
CA GLN A 501 -62.56 26.39 63.90
C GLN A 501 -63.34 25.17 63.36
N GLY A 502 -62.91 23.96 63.71
CA GLY A 502 -63.51 22.69 63.29
C GLY A 502 -62.71 21.94 62.23
N PHE A 503 -61.43 22.23 62.05
CA PHE A 503 -60.54 21.49 61.14
C PHE A 503 -59.67 20.49 61.89
N CYS A 504 -59.40 19.34 61.27
CA CYS A 504 -58.31 18.48 61.70
C CYS A 504 -57.00 18.98 61.10
N THR A 505 -55.92 19.06 61.90
CA THR A 505 -54.60 19.47 61.42
C THR A 505 -53.48 18.72 62.14
N GLY A 506 -52.52 18.18 61.38
CA GLY A 506 -51.31 17.53 61.86
C GLY A 506 -50.02 18.34 61.65
N THR A 507 -48.91 17.83 62.20
CA THR A 507 -47.57 18.44 62.09
C THR A 507 -46.80 17.88 60.90
N THR A 508 -46.29 18.73 60.00
CA THR A 508 -45.63 18.30 58.75
C THR A 508 -44.32 17.52 58.98
N LYS A 509 -44.14 16.43 58.23
CA LYS A 509 -42.90 15.65 58.15
C LYS A 509 -41.85 16.35 57.27
N VAL A 510 -40.61 16.44 57.75
CA VAL A 510 -39.48 17.01 57.00
C VAL A 510 -38.66 15.89 56.37
N CYS A 511 -38.41 16.01 55.06
CA CYS A 511 -37.40 15.26 54.32
C CYS A 511 -36.20 16.18 54.04
N ALA A 512 -34.98 15.64 54.11
CA ALA A 512 -33.74 16.33 53.76
C ALA A 512 -32.61 15.30 53.54
N ASP A 513 -32.02 15.23 52.35
CA ASP A 513 -30.80 14.43 52.10
C ASP A 513 -29.49 15.21 52.41
N GLY A 514 -29.53 16.54 52.35
CA GLY A 514 -28.40 17.44 52.59
C GLY A 514 -27.62 17.87 51.33
N LEU A 515 -28.10 17.52 50.13
CA LEU A 515 -27.55 17.94 48.84
C LEU A 515 -28.30 19.18 48.34
N THR A 516 -27.55 20.20 47.87
CA THR A 516 -28.15 21.46 47.40
C THR A 516 -28.64 21.41 45.94
N CYS A 517 -28.68 20.22 45.34
CA CYS A 517 -29.07 19.98 43.95
C CYS A 517 -30.19 18.95 43.80
N THR A 518 -30.78 18.49 44.91
CA THR A 518 -31.97 17.66 44.94
C THR A 518 -33.15 18.45 45.47
N LEU A 519 -34.36 18.09 45.04
CA LEU A 519 -35.59 18.52 45.66
C LEU A 519 -36.02 17.46 46.68
N ASP A 520 -35.98 17.81 47.96
CA ASP A 520 -36.50 17.01 49.06
C ASP A 520 -38.04 17.07 49.09
N VAL A 521 -38.73 15.95 48.81
CA VAL A 521 -40.20 15.89 48.82
C VAL A 521 -40.69 14.66 49.59
N CYS A 522 -41.72 14.82 50.42
CA CYS A 522 -42.46 13.68 50.97
C CYS A 522 -43.35 13.09 49.86
N ASP A 523 -43.18 11.80 49.57
CA ASP A 523 -43.69 11.15 48.34
C ASP A 523 -45.23 10.92 48.27
N GLY A 524 -45.99 11.43 49.24
CA GLY A 524 -47.43 11.20 49.35
C GLY A 524 -47.83 9.78 49.80
N GLN A 525 -46.87 8.87 49.99
CA GLN A 525 -47.03 7.57 50.66
C GLN A 525 -46.39 7.54 52.05
N GLY A 526 -45.68 8.61 52.41
CA GLY A 526 -45.01 8.78 53.70
C GLY A 526 -43.52 8.41 53.67
N GLY A 527 -42.93 8.14 52.50
CA GLY A 527 -41.49 8.11 52.30
C GLY A 527 -40.91 9.49 51.98
N CYS A 528 -39.61 9.53 51.65
CA CYS A 528 -38.92 10.72 51.17
C CYS A 528 -38.34 10.42 49.79
N SER A 529 -38.62 11.31 48.83
CA SER A 529 -38.07 11.30 47.49
C SER A 529 -37.08 12.46 47.33
N PHE A 530 -35.98 12.21 46.62
CA PHE A 530 -34.88 13.14 46.43
C PHE A 530 -34.61 13.24 44.94
N VAL A 531 -35.13 14.29 44.30
CA VAL A 531 -35.13 14.41 42.83
C VAL A 531 -34.06 15.40 42.36
N PRO A 532 -33.02 14.99 41.62
CA PRO A 532 -32.01 15.92 41.09
C PRO A 532 -32.60 17.02 40.22
N MET A 533 -32.17 18.27 40.45
CA MET A 533 -32.56 19.47 39.70
C MET A 533 -31.35 20.02 38.96
N ASP A 534 -31.42 20.02 37.62
CA ASP A 534 -30.43 20.62 36.71
C ASP A 534 -28.96 20.27 37.02
N ALA A 535 -28.71 19.06 37.53
CA ALA A 535 -27.42 18.56 37.98
C ALA A 535 -27.40 17.02 38.01
N CYS A 536 -26.21 16.42 38.10
CA CYS A 536 -26.04 14.99 38.32
C CYS A 536 -25.67 14.73 39.79
N VAL A 537 -26.26 13.71 40.42
CA VAL A 537 -25.87 13.19 41.74
C VAL A 537 -25.03 11.94 41.53
N ILE A 538 -23.72 12.13 41.35
CA ILE A 538 -22.75 11.05 41.09
C ILE A 538 -21.90 10.84 42.34
N ASP A 539 -21.71 9.59 42.76
CA ASP A 539 -21.01 9.21 44.01
C ASP A 539 -21.51 9.96 45.26
N GLY A 540 -22.82 10.24 45.31
CA GLY A 540 -23.47 11.00 46.39
C GLY A 540 -23.09 12.49 46.44
N LYS A 541 -22.70 13.10 45.31
CA LYS A 541 -22.31 14.51 45.22
C LYS A 541 -22.98 15.21 44.04
N CYS A 542 -23.33 16.48 44.24
CA CYS A 542 -23.75 17.38 43.18
C CYS A 542 -22.61 17.66 42.20
N VAL A 543 -22.76 17.22 40.95
CA VAL A 543 -21.90 17.56 39.81
C VAL A 543 -22.68 18.48 38.89
N ALA A 544 -22.07 19.60 38.50
CA ALA A 544 -22.72 20.59 37.64
C ALA A 544 -22.75 20.13 36.16
N PRO A 545 -23.77 20.51 35.37
CA PRO A 545 -23.85 20.17 33.94
C PRO A 545 -22.59 20.61 33.17
N GLY A 546 -22.13 19.77 32.24
CA GLY A 546 -20.91 20.00 31.46
C GLY A 546 -19.59 19.83 32.23
N THR A 547 -19.62 19.41 33.50
CA THR A 547 -18.39 19.02 34.21
C THR A 547 -17.87 17.71 33.63
N GLN A 548 -16.61 17.68 33.18
CA GLN A 548 -15.93 16.46 32.71
C GLN A 548 -15.51 15.55 33.88
N LYS A 549 -15.44 14.24 33.63
CA LYS A 549 -14.96 13.24 34.59
C LYS A 549 -13.44 13.36 34.80
N PRO A 550 -12.94 13.43 36.04
CA PRO A 550 -11.51 13.42 36.30
C PRO A 550 -10.81 12.19 35.71
N GLY A 551 -9.80 12.43 34.88
CA GLY A 551 -9.05 11.37 34.18
C GLY A 551 -9.74 10.77 32.95
N ASP A 552 -10.87 11.32 32.50
CA ASP A 552 -11.65 10.78 31.39
C ASP A 552 -12.44 11.92 30.68
N PRO A 553 -11.83 12.57 29.67
CA PRO A 553 -12.43 13.74 29.02
C PRO A 553 -13.66 13.41 28.16
N CYS A 554 -13.93 12.13 27.89
CA CYS A 554 -15.07 11.67 27.10
C CYS A 554 -16.34 11.44 27.91
N MET A 555 -16.25 11.53 29.24
CA MET A 555 -17.37 11.45 30.16
C MET A 555 -17.67 12.82 30.78
N GLU A 556 -18.94 13.20 30.84
CA GLU A 556 -19.40 14.47 31.45
C GLU A 556 -20.67 14.28 32.29
N CYS A 557 -21.01 15.26 33.14
CA CYS A 557 -22.35 15.35 33.69
C CYS A 557 -23.30 15.96 32.66
N ASP A 558 -24.19 15.14 32.10
CA ASP A 558 -25.31 15.56 31.26
C ASP A 558 -26.61 15.02 31.89
N PRO A 559 -27.33 15.86 32.68
CA PRO A 559 -28.56 15.45 33.36
C PRO A 559 -29.70 15.04 32.42
N ALA A 560 -29.66 15.42 31.15
CA ALA A 560 -30.68 15.03 30.17
C ALA A 560 -30.49 13.59 29.67
N LYS A 561 -29.27 13.04 29.80
CA LYS A 561 -28.96 11.62 29.54
C LYS A 561 -28.96 10.78 30.83
N SER A 562 -28.38 11.30 31.92
CA SER A 562 -28.36 10.64 33.23
C SER A 562 -28.18 11.62 34.37
N THR A 563 -29.04 11.52 35.39
CA THR A 563 -28.92 12.29 36.64
C THR A 563 -28.11 11.60 37.72
N THR A 564 -27.64 10.36 37.51
CA THR A 564 -26.97 9.55 38.55
C THR A 564 -25.67 8.87 38.10
N ALA A 565 -25.33 8.93 36.81
CA ALA A 565 -24.09 8.39 36.25
C ALA A 565 -23.39 9.43 35.37
N TRP A 566 -22.12 9.17 35.03
CA TRP A 566 -21.43 9.92 34.00
C TRP A 566 -22.01 9.58 32.62
N SER A 567 -22.16 10.61 31.78
CA SER A 567 -22.76 10.52 30.46
C SER A 567 -21.69 10.65 29.38
N GLY A 568 -21.79 9.83 28.33
CA GLY A 568 -20.91 9.93 27.17
C GLY A 568 -21.07 11.27 26.42
N ASN A 569 -19.94 11.92 26.15
CA ASN A 569 -19.87 13.14 25.37
C ASN A 569 -19.26 12.89 23.99
N THR A 570 -19.38 13.89 23.11
CA THR A 570 -18.90 13.84 21.72
C THR A 570 -18.26 15.18 21.36
N GLY A 571 -17.08 15.14 20.73
CA GLY A 571 -16.38 16.33 20.21
C GLY A 571 -15.37 16.98 21.16
N ASN A 572 -15.22 16.50 22.41
CA ASN A 572 -14.08 16.87 23.25
C ASN A 572 -12.79 16.24 22.71
N VAL A 573 -11.67 16.95 22.85
CA VAL A 573 -10.33 16.42 22.52
C VAL A 573 -9.89 15.45 23.62
N CYS A 574 -9.31 14.33 23.21
CA CYS A 574 -8.81 13.28 24.09
C CYS A 574 -7.49 12.73 23.52
N ASN A 575 -7.03 11.58 24.03
CA ASN A 575 -6.04 10.75 23.34
C ASN A 575 -6.39 9.28 23.58
N ASP A 576 -6.39 8.46 22.52
CA ASP A 576 -6.73 7.02 22.61
C ASP A 576 -5.51 6.12 22.85
N ALA A 577 -4.35 6.73 23.08
CA ALA A 577 -3.03 6.12 23.31
C ALA A 577 -2.46 5.31 22.13
N ASN A 578 -3.11 5.30 20.97
CA ASN A 578 -2.53 4.80 19.72
C ASN A 578 -1.90 5.96 18.94
N PRO A 579 -0.60 5.91 18.57
CA PRO A 579 0.05 6.99 17.84
C PRO A 579 -0.35 7.07 16.35
N CYS A 580 -0.99 6.02 15.80
CA CYS A 580 -1.47 5.98 14.42
C CYS A 580 -2.95 6.37 14.27
N THR A 581 -3.49 7.10 15.25
CA THR A 581 -4.83 7.70 15.23
C THR A 581 -4.72 9.21 15.42
N ALA A 582 -5.42 9.98 14.57
CA ALA A 582 -5.50 11.44 14.68
C ALA A 582 -6.66 12.04 13.84
N PRO A 583 -7.17 13.23 14.18
CA PRO A 583 -7.11 13.84 15.50
C PRO A 583 -8.05 13.10 16.47
N ASP A 584 -7.60 12.86 17.70
CA ASP A 584 -8.36 12.11 18.69
C ASP A 584 -9.52 12.93 19.28
N ALA A 585 -10.73 12.40 19.11
CA ALA A 585 -11.95 13.03 19.61
C ALA A 585 -12.87 12.02 20.31
N CYS A 586 -13.55 12.50 21.34
CA CYS A 586 -14.58 11.72 22.01
C CYS A 586 -15.77 11.51 21.08
N LYS A 587 -16.27 10.27 21.03
CA LYS A 587 -17.44 9.84 20.26
C LYS A 587 -18.28 8.92 21.14
N LEU A 588 -19.43 9.43 21.61
CA LEU A 588 -20.36 8.70 22.49
C LEU A 588 -19.71 8.15 23.78
N GLY A 589 -18.74 8.86 24.35
CA GLY A 589 -18.03 8.45 25.56
C GLY A 589 -16.76 7.62 25.38
N VAL A 590 -16.41 7.24 24.14
CA VAL A 590 -15.14 6.57 23.81
C VAL A 590 -14.20 7.57 23.13
N CYS A 591 -12.91 7.55 23.43
CA CYS A 591 -11.92 8.30 22.65
C CYS A 591 -11.54 7.53 21.38
N THR A 592 -11.59 8.18 20.22
CA THR A 592 -11.23 7.58 18.93
C THR A 592 -10.63 8.63 18.00
N GLY A 593 -9.44 8.41 17.45
CA GLY A 593 -8.95 9.14 16.28
C GLY A 593 -9.38 8.52 14.95
N THR A 594 -8.94 9.12 13.83
CA THR A 594 -9.01 8.48 12.51
C THR A 594 -7.69 7.74 12.27
N ALA A 595 -7.75 6.46 11.93
CA ALA A 595 -6.54 5.67 11.68
C ALA A 595 -5.81 6.18 10.43
N TYR A 596 -4.48 6.28 10.50
CA TYR A 596 -3.61 6.63 9.38
C TYR A 596 -2.41 5.69 9.31
N SER A 597 -1.92 5.43 8.10
CA SER A 597 -0.73 4.60 7.86
C SER A 597 0.47 5.50 7.58
N CYS A 598 1.64 5.06 8.04
CA CYS A 598 2.93 5.70 7.74
C CYS A 598 3.86 4.82 6.90
N ASN A 599 3.36 3.73 6.31
CA ASN A 599 4.15 2.89 5.41
C ASN A 599 4.55 3.68 4.15
N ASP A 600 5.85 3.81 3.87
CA ASP A 600 6.40 4.50 2.69
C ASP A 600 6.75 3.57 1.52
N GLU A 601 6.31 2.30 1.60
CA GLU A 601 6.55 1.19 0.67
C GLU A 601 8.02 0.77 0.52
N LEU A 602 8.94 1.34 1.31
CA LEU A 602 10.36 0.99 1.30
C LEU A 602 10.71 0.00 2.41
N VAL A 603 11.04 -1.23 2.03
CA VAL A 603 11.47 -2.32 2.95
C VAL A 603 12.73 -1.99 3.79
N CYS A 604 13.42 -0.90 3.47
CA CYS A 604 14.59 -0.39 4.19
C CYS A 604 14.28 0.73 5.18
N THR A 605 13.01 0.97 5.52
CA THR A 605 12.59 1.96 6.52
C THR A 605 11.73 1.33 7.60
N GLU A 606 11.92 1.78 8.84
CA GLU A 606 11.02 1.56 9.96
C GLU A 606 10.12 2.81 10.11
N ASP A 607 8.80 2.59 10.07
CA ASP A 607 7.79 3.64 10.00
C ASP A 607 7.13 3.89 11.35
N PHE A 608 7.07 5.15 11.75
CA PHE A 608 6.49 5.58 13.03
C PHE A 608 5.50 6.72 12.82
N CYS A 609 4.28 6.53 13.35
CA CYS A 609 3.25 7.56 13.45
C CYS A 609 3.59 8.53 14.59
N ASP A 610 3.41 9.84 14.40
CA ASP A 610 3.77 10.87 15.38
C ASP A 610 2.67 11.26 16.39
N GLY A 611 1.46 10.66 16.30
CA GLY A 611 0.30 11.00 17.14
C GLY A 611 -0.36 12.35 16.79
N LEU A 612 0.02 12.99 15.68
CA LEU A 612 -0.48 14.28 15.22
C LEU A 612 -0.98 14.26 13.76
N GLY A 613 -0.96 13.10 13.10
CA GLY A 613 -1.28 12.94 11.67
C GLY A 613 -0.06 13.03 10.74
N GLY A 614 1.16 12.96 11.28
CA GLY A 614 2.42 12.92 10.55
C GLY A 614 3.20 11.61 10.77
N CYS A 615 4.22 11.41 9.94
CA CYS A 615 5.00 10.18 9.84
C CYS A 615 6.51 10.45 9.94
N GLN A 616 7.25 9.47 10.46
CA GLN A 616 8.71 9.47 10.54
C GLN A 616 9.25 8.13 10.05
N HIS A 617 10.22 8.17 9.14
CA HIS A 617 10.80 7.01 8.48
C HIS A 617 12.31 6.97 8.79
N PHE A 618 12.76 5.91 9.47
CA PHE A 618 14.16 5.72 9.86
C PHE A 618 14.77 4.53 9.10
N PRO A 619 16.01 4.63 8.56
CA PRO A 619 16.61 3.49 7.86
C PRO A 619 16.71 2.25 8.75
N ALA A 620 16.21 1.12 8.25
CA ALA A 620 16.18 -0.16 8.93
C ALA A 620 17.61 -0.76 9.06
N PRO A 621 17.87 -1.59 10.10
CA PRO A 621 19.17 -2.23 10.29
C PRO A 621 19.64 -3.01 9.05
N GLY A 622 20.88 -2.75 8.61
CA GLY A 622 21.46 -3.39 7.42
C GLY A 622 21.20 -2.68 6.09
N PHE A 623 20.49 -1.54 6.08
CA PHE A 623 20.21 -0.77 4.87
C PHE A 623 20.54 0.73 4.98
N CYS A 624 20.96 1.32 3.87
CA CYS A 624 20.97 2.77 3.68
C CYS A 624 19.76 3.19 2.83
N ASN A 625 19.11 4.30 3.19
CA ASN A 625 18.13 4.96 2.32
C ASN A 625 18.82 6.16 1.64
N ILE A 626 19.42 5.91 0.47
CA ILE A 626 20.23 6.90 -0.24
C ILE A 626 19.40 7.50 -1.38
N GLY A 627 18.83 8.68 -1.14
CA GLY A 627 18.02 9.41 -2.12
C GLY A 627 16.65 8.80 -2.38
N GLY A 628 16.06 8.09 -1.40
CA GLY A 628 14.77 7.41 -1.56
C GLY A 628 14.87 6.02 -2.19
N VAL A 629 16.07 5.42 -2.23
CA VAL A 629 16.28 4.05 -2.71
C VAL A 629 17.03 3.25 -1.66
N CYS A 630 16.50 2.06 -1.36
CA CYS A 630 17.12 1.08 -0.50
C CYS A 630 18.46 0.59 -1.08
N ARG A 631 19.50 0.59 -0.24
CA ARG A 631 20.81 0.01 -0.52
C ARG A 631 21.18 -0.95 0.59
N SER A 632 21.66 -2.12 0.23
CA SER A 632 22.17 -3.13 1.17
C SER A 632 23.55 -2.74 1.71
N ASP A 633 23.89 -3.15 2.93
CA ASP A 633 25.23 -2.92 3.51
C ASP A 633 26.33 -3.53 2.61
N GLY A 634 27.34 -2.73 2.28
CA GLY A 634 28.39 -3.08 1.31
C GLY A 634 28.05 -2.85 -0.17
N GLU A 635 26.80 -2.50 -0.53
CA GLU A 635 26.39 -2.24 -1.91
C GLU A 635 27.19 -1.07 -2.52
N THR A 636 27.71 -1.24 -3.74
CA THR A 636 28.56 -0.23 -4.39
C THR A 636 27.73 0.82 -5.13
N ASN A 637 28.14 2.09 -5.07
CA ASN A 637 27.49 3.17 -5.81
C ASN A 637 27.62 2.96 -7.34
N PRO A 638 26.51 2.80 -8.10
CA PRO A 638 26.56 2.60 -9.56
C PRO A 638 27.16 3.78 -10.34
N SER A 639 27.31 4.95 -9.74
CA SER A 639 27.93 6.14 -10.34
C SER A 639 29.35 6.44 -9.83
N ASN A 640 29.86 5.69 -8.84
CA ASN A 640 31.25 5.79 -8.40
C ASN A 640 31.67 4.46 -7.71
N PRO A 641 32.53 3.62 -8.33
CA PRO A 641 32.94 2.35 -7.74
C PRO A 641 33.64 2.50 -6.38
N CYS A 642 34.17 3.69 -6.08
CA CYS A 642 34.87 4.01 -4.84
C CYS A 642 33.98 4.48 -3.69
N GLN A 643 32.68 4.20 -3.77
CA GLN A 643 31.73 4.40 -2.67
C GLN A 643 30.86 3.17 -2.42
N ILE A 644 30.47 2.98 -1.16
CA ILE A 644 29.53 1.94 -0.73
C ILE A 644 28.43 2.50 0.19
N CYS A 645 27.33 1.76 0.33
CA CYS A 645 26.46 1.90 1.50
C CYS A 645 27.16 1.27 2.70
N GLN A 646 27.16 1.98 3.84
CA GLN A 646 27.56 1.41 5.13
C GLN A 646 26.67 2.00 6.25
N PRO A 647 25.54 1.35 6.60
CA PRO A 647 24.49 1.92 7.45
C PRO A 647 24.96 2.32 8.85
N ALA A 648 25.94 1.59 9.38
CA ALA A 648 26.55 1.86 10.69
C ALA A 648 27.40 3.15 10.74
N VAL A 649 27.67 3.78 9.61
CA VAL A 649 28.47 5.01 9.49
C VAL A 649 27.64 6.16 8.91
N ASP A 650 26.96 5.92 7.78
CA ASP A 650 26.00 6.86 7.20
C ASP A 650 24.87 6.10 6.48
N ALA A 651 23.71 5.97 7.14
CA ALA A 651 22.53 5.31 6.57
C ALA A 651 21.76 6.16 5.54
N LYS A 652 22.24 7.36 5.18
CA LYS A 652 21.60 8.26 4.19
C LYS A 652 22.54 8.76 3.09
N GLY A 653 23.82 8.38 3.11
CA GLY A 653 24.85 8.82 2.18
C GLY A 653 25.75 7.70 1.67
N TRP A 654 26.50 8.01 0.62
CA TRP A 654 27.50 7.12 0.02
C TRP A 654 28.87 7.33 0.69
N LEU A 655 29.39 6.31 1.38
CA LEU A 655 30.68 6.37 2.05
C LEU A 655 31.82 6.02 1.10
N SER A 656 32.86 6.86 1.02
CA SER A 656 34.06 6.57 0.24
C SER A 656 34.99 5.58 0.93
N VAL A 657 35.54 4.63 0.17
CA VAL A 657 36.41 3.56 0.68
C VAL A 657 37.73 3.54 -0.09
N ASP A 658 38.85 3.69 0.62
CA ASP A 658 40.19 3.64 0.05
C ASP A 658 40.71 2.19 -0.05
N GLY A 659 41.58 1.92 -1.03
CA GLY A 659 42.22 0.61 -1.26
C GLY A 659 41.32 -0.45 -1.89
N LYS A 660 40.03 -0.15 -2.13
CA LYS A 660 39.12 -1.01 -2.89
C LYS A 660 39.53 -1.04 -4.38
N PRO A 661 39.57 -2.21 -5.04
CA PRO A 661 39.71 -2.28 -6.50
C PRO A 661 38.56 -1.59 -7.24
N CYS A 662 38.87 -0.97 -8.37
CA CYS A 662 37.91 -0.30 -9.22
C CYS A 662 38.36 -0.37 -10.69
N VAL A 663 37.75 0.44 -11.57
CA VAL A 663 38.24 0.72 -12.92
C VAL A 663 38.02 2.21 -13.17
N ASP A 664 39.06 2.96 -13.49
CA ASP A 664 38.96 4.43 -13.67
C ASP A 664 38.43 4.83 -15.07
N GLY A 665 38.49 3.89 -16.01
CA GLY A 665 38.02 4.02 -17.39
C GLY A 665 39.13 4.37 -18.38
N ASP A 666 40.34 4.64 -17.91
CA ASP A 666 41.54 4.75 -18.73
C ASP A 666 42.20 3.38 -18.89
N ALA A 667 41.98 2.74 -20.05
CA ALA A 667 42.58 1.45 -20.41
C ALA A 667 44.13 1.49 -20.56
N CYS A 668 44.77 2.61 -20.25
CA CYS A 668 46.22 2.76 -20.11
C CYS A 668 46.71 2.81 -18.65
N THR A 669 45.84 2.56 -17.67
CA THR A 669 46.26 2.34 -16.29
C THR A 669 46.07 0.88 -15.85
N THR A 670 46.70 0.52 -14.74
CA THR A 670 46.59 -0.82 -14.12
C THR A 670 46.73 -0.72 -12.60
N SER A 671 46.24 -1.74 -11.89
CA SER A 671 46.12 -1.72 -10.42
C SER A 671 45.25 -0.57 -9.90
N ASP A 672 44.17 -0.28 -10.62
CA ASP A 672 43.11 0.69 -10.32
C ASP A 672 42.57 0.50 -8.90
N ILE A 673 42.89 1.47 -8.04
CA ILE A 673 42.43 1.49 -6.65
C ILE A 673 41.74 2.81 -6.32
N CYS A 674 40.81 2.71 -5.39
CA CYS A 674 40.13 3.84 -4.82
C CYS A 674 41.04 4.60 -3.84
N GLN A 675 41.14 5.91 -4.02
CA GLN A 675 41.84 6.79 -3.10
C GLN A 675 41.12 8.16 -3.00
N ALA A 676 40.78 8.57 -1.78
CA ALA A 676 39.97 9.76 -1.49
C ALA A 676 38.63 9.81 -2.27
N GLY A 677 38.04 8.65 -2.55
CA GLY A 677 36.78 8.53 -3.31
C GLY A 677 36.89 8.70 -4.83
N VAL A 678 38.12 8.78 -5.37
CA VAL A 678 38.43 8.74 -6.81
C VAL A 678 39.03 7.38 -7.14
N CYS A 679 38.66 6.80 -8.29
CA CYS A 679 39.39 5.64 -8.84
C CYS A 679 40.56 6.16 -9.67
N ALA A 680 41.75 5.57 -9.50
CA ALA A 680 42.91 5.84 -10.35
C ALA A 680 43.84 4.61 -10.39
N GLY A 681 44.31 4.24 -11.57
CA GLY A 681 45.38 3.25 -11.74
C GLY A 681 46.79 3.86 -11.89
N THR A 682 47.77 2.97 -12.03
CA THR A 682 49.16 3.29 -12.39
C THR A 682 49.31 3.25 -13.91
N VAL A 683 49.84 4.31 -14.53
CA VAL A 683 50.03 4.39 -15.99
C VAL A 683 50.98 3.29 -16.48
N ILE A 684 50.57 2.57 -17.51
CA ILE A 684 51.37 1.57 -18.24
C ILE A 684 52.45 2.30 -19.06
N THR A 685 53.66 1.74 -19.13
CA THR A 685 54.77 2.24 -19.98
C THR A 685 55.44 1.05 -20.70
N ASP A 686 56.11 1.29 -21.82
CA ASP A 686 56.87 0.28 -22.56
C ASP A 686 58.41 0.52 -22.46
N ASP A 687 59.19 -0.15 -23.30
CA ASP A 687 60.66 -0.01 -23.31
C ASP A 687 61.13 1.34 -23.88
N ASP A 688 60.22 2.20 -24.35
CA ASP A 688 60.52 3.48 -24.98
C ASP A 688 60.69 4.71 -24.10
N GLU A 689 60.10 4.70 -22.92
CA GLU A 689 60.09 5.87 -22.04
C GLU A 689 61.44 6.09 -21.33
N PRO A 690 61.80 7.35 -20.99
CA PRO A 690 61.12 8.58 -21.38
C PRO A 690 61.57 9.07 -22.76
N ASN A 691 60.64 9.11 -23.73
CA ASN A 691 60.85 9.64 -25.07
C ASN A 691 60.08 10.97 -25.32
N ALA A 692 59.28 11.42 -24.35
CA ALA A 692 58.25 12.47 -24.43
C ALA A 692 58.69 13.91 -24.82
N SER A 693 59.90 14.10 -25.37
CA SER A 693 60.36 15.38 -25.91
C SER A 693 61.53 15.21 -26.89
N LEU A 694 61.72 16.18 -27.79
CA LEU A 694 62.86 16.23 -28.72
C LEU A 694 64.24 16.10 -28.03
N GLY A 695 64.37 16.52 -26.76
CA GLY A 695 65.60 16.38 -25.98
C GLY A 695 65.82 14.97 -25.41
N ALA A 696 64.79 14.14 -25.39
CA ALA A 696 64.79 12.76 -24.92
C ALA A 696 64.61 11.74 -26.08
N ALA A 697 64.61 12.21 -27.34
CA ALA A 697 64.26 11.43 -28.52
C ALA A 697 65.02 10.09 -28.63
N LYS A 698 64.29 8.98 -28.53
CA LYS A 698 64.83 7.62 -28.49
C LYS A 698 65.59 7.31 -29.77
N ALA A 699 66.87 6.96 -29.64
CA ALA A 699 67.73 6.68 -30.79
C ALA A 699 67.38 5.31 -31.40
N ILE A 700 66.88 5.31 -32.64
CA ILE A 700 66.52 4.10 -33.40
C ILE A 700 67.58 3.81 -34.50
N PRO A 701 67.68 2.57 -35.01
CA PRO A 701 68.71 2.19 -35.98
C PRO A 701 68.83 3.11 -37.20
N ASN A 702 70.05 3.61 -37.45
CA ASN A 702 70.37 4.46 -38.60
C ASN A 702 70.11 3.77 -39.95
N THR A 703 69.88 4.58 -40.99
CA THR A 703 69.65 4.11 -42.36
C THR A 703 70.40 5.00 -43.37
N ASP A 704 70.27 4.68 -44.65
CA ASP A 704 70.84 5.45 -45.75
C ASP A 704 69.94 5.41 -46.99
N ASP A 705 70.21 6.29 -47.95
CA ASP A 705 69.48 6.50 -49.20
C ASP A 705 69.40 5.28 -50.13
N CYS A 706 70.34 4.34 -50.03
CA CYS A 706 70.29 3.06 -50.74
C CYS A 706 69.46 1.99 -49.98
N THR A 707 68.39 2.37 -49.29
CA THR A 707 67.50 1.47 -48.52
C THR A 707 66.10 1.41 -49.16
N ASP A 708 65.96 0.63 -50.24
CA ASP A 708 64.74 0.46 -51.05
C ASP A 708 63.44 0.33 -50.21
N TRP A 709 62.47 1.22 -50.43
CA TRP A 709 61.17 1.15 -49.75
C TRP A 709 60.13 0.33 -50.53
N PRO A 710 59.26 -0.47 -49.85
CA PRO A 710 59.20 -0.74 -48.41
C PRO A 710 60.06 -1.96 -47.99
N GLY A 711 60.99 -2.41 -48.83
CA GLY A 711 61.66 -3.72 -48.71
C GLY A 711 62.66 -3.80 -47.57
N ASP A 712 63.61 -2.87 -47.51
CA ASP A 712 64.68 -2.80 -46.49
C ASP A 712 64.42 -1.73 -45.41
N ALA A 713 63.23 -1.10 -45.47
CA ALA A 713 62.74 -0.13 -44.51
C ALA A 713 62.59 -0.76 -43.10
N LYS A 714 63.11 -0.06 -42.10
CA LYS A 714 63.23 -0.56 -40.71
C LYS A 714 61.95 -0.28 -39.95
N THR A 715 61.60 -1.15 -39.01
CA THR A 715 60.34 -1.06 -38.24
C THR A 715 60.56 -1.15 -36.74
N ARG A 716 59.59 -0.63 -35.98
CA ARG A 716 59.56 -0.64 -34.52
C ARG A 716 58.11 -0.57 -34.04
N GLN A 717 57.76 -1.33 -33.00
CA GLN A 717 56.54 -1.06 -32.23
C GLN A 717 56.86 -0.06 -31.13
N ALA A 718 55.92 0.83 -30.84
CA ALA A 718 55.90 1.74 -29.70
C ALA A 718 54.43 2.01 -29.33
N THR A 719 54.18 2.50 -28.12
CA THR A 719 52.83 2.74 -27.59
C THR A 719 52.71 4.19 -27.16
N ILE A 720 51.61 4.84 -27.52
CA ILE A 720 51.33 6.23 -27.14
C ILE A 720 50.23 6.31 -26.10
N TYR A 721 50.49 7.04 -25.01
CA TYR A 721 49.57 7.11 -23.87
C TYR A 721 48.54 8.25 -23.99
N PRO A 722 47.37 8.16 -23.35
CA PRO A 722 46.20 8.95 -23.75
C PRO A 722 46.27 10.44 -23.42
N THR A 723 47.05 10.80 -22.40
CA THR A 723 46.97 12.09 -21.72
C THR A 723 48.24 12.93 -21.90
N GLY A 724 48.43 13.43 -23.12
CA GLY A 724 49.44 14.45 -23.43
C GLY A 724 50.83 13.91 -23.77
N ASP A 725 50.92 12.61 -24.01
CA ASP A 725 52.14 11.93 -24.45
C ASP A 725 52.50 12.21 -25.92
N VAL A 726 53.80 12.14 -26.24
CA VAL A 726 54.40 12.53 -27.53
C VAL A 726 55.70 11.76 -27.75
N ASP A 727 55.65 10.64 -28.46
CA ASP A 727 56.86 9.89 -28.80
C ASP A 727 57.83 10.71 -29.66
N TRP A 728 59.08 10.84 -29.20
CA TRP A 728 60.17 11.30 -30.07
C TRP A 728 61.16 10.17 -30.35
N PHE A 729 61.51 10.02 -31.63
CA PHE A 729 62.60 9.14 -32.08
C PHE A 729 63.64 9.94 -32.86
N SER A 730 64.85 9.40 -32.96
CA SER A 730 65.89 9.97 -33.83
C SER A 730 66.74 8.91 -34.51
N PHE A 731 67.08 9.12 -35.79
CA PHE A 731 68.01 8.28 -36.54
C PHE A 731 68.85 9.12 -37.49
N LYS A 732 70.07 8.66 -37.80
CA LYS A 732 70.88 9.24 -38.86
C LYS A 732 70.50 8.66 -40.21
N HIS A 733 70.45 9.52 -41.20
CA HIS A 733 70.30 9.18 -42.61
C HIS A 733 71.54 9.63 -43.35
N SER A 734 72.20 8.74 -44.08
CA SER A 734 73.46 9.04 -44.80
C SER A 734 73.27 9.02 -46.31
N ASP A 735 73.95 9.94 -46.98
CA ASP A 735 74.06 10.06 -48.44
C ASP A 735 75.10 9.08 -48.98
N LYS A 736 74.78 8.38 -50.08
CA LYS A 736 75.69 7.49 -50.81
C LYS A 736 75.60 7.78 -52.30
N THR A 737 76.78 8.05 -52.88
CA THR A 737 76.96 8.30 -54.31
C THR A 737 76.34 7.21 -55.20
N GLY A 738 75.18 7.53 -55.79
CA GLY A 738 74.48 6.70 -56.78
C GLY A 738 73.05 6.31 -56.43
N CYS A 739 72.57 6.67 -55.24
CA CYS A 739 71.17 6.57 -54.83
C CYS A 739 70.52 7.97 -54.85
N ASP A 740 69.19 8.03 -54.70
CA ASP A 740 68.39 9.25 -54.63
C ASP A 740 68.00 9.49 -53.14
N PHE A 741 68.06 10.72 -52.63
CA PHE A 741 67.96 11.01 -51.19
C PHE A 741 66.60 11.63 -50.80
N TYR A 742 65.68 10.83 -50.27
CA TYR A 742 64.34 11.27 -49.86
C TYR A 742 63.81 10.57 -48.58
N PRO A 743 64.35 10.90 -47.39
CA PRO A 743 64.03 10.21 -46.14
C PRO A 743 62.53 10.14 -45.84
N GLN A 744 62.01 8.94 -45.61
CA GLN A 744 60.58 8.67 -45.50
C GLN A 744 60.24 7.94 -44.20
N VAL A 745 59.13 8.34 -43.57
CA VAL A 745 58.60 7.71 -42.36
C VAL A 745 57.09 7.47 -42.47
N GLU A 746 56.61 6.39 -41.85
CA GLU A 746 55.19 6.03 -41.76
C GLU A 746 54.89 5.45 -40.38
N VAL A 747 53.77 5.84 -39.78
CA VAL A 747 53.16 5.12 -38.64
C VAL A 747 51.96 4.36 -39.16
N SER A 748 51.77 3.13 -38.70
CA SER A 748 50.80 2.17 -39.24
C SER A 748 50.27 1.25 -38.14
N GLY A 749 49.08 0.68 -38.36
CA GLY A 749 48.36 -0.03 -37.30
C GLY A 749 47.68 0.91 -36.30
N ILE A 750 47.37 2.14 -36.70
CA ILE A 750 46.72 3.14 -35.86
C ILE A 750 45.38 2.57 -35.34
N PRO A 751 45.15 2.49 -34.02
CA PRO A 751 43.98 1.82 -33.44
C PRO A 751 42.65 2.46 -33.85
N SER A 752 41.60 1.65 -34.07
CA SER A 752 40.29 2.13 -34.51
C SER A 752 39.65 3.07 -33.49
N GLY A 753 39.33 4.31 -33.92
CA GLY A 753 38.82 5.39 -33.06
C GLY A 753 39.89 6.40 -32.64
N THR A 754 41.16 6.11 -32.92
CA THR A 754 42.28 7.04 -32.74
C THR A 754 42.68 7.68 -34.08
N ASN A 755 43.55 8.70 -34.02
CA ASN A 755 44.16 9.34 -35.18
C ASN A 755 45.46 9.98 -34.69
N TYR A 756 46.60 9.70 -35.31
CA TYR A 756 47.91 10.17 -34.85
C TYR A 756 48.49 11.20 -35.82
N GLN A 757 49.09 12.27 -35.29
CA GLN A 757 49.92 13.18 -36.04
C GLN A 757 51.35 12.63 -36.10
N LEU A 758 51.80 12.27 -37.29
CA LEU A 758 53.20 11.98 -37.56
C LEU A 758 53.88 13.24 -38.10
N CYS A 759 54.99 13.66 -37.49
CA CYS A 759 55.86 14.69 -38.05
C CYS A 759 57.30 14.18 -38.11
N ALA A 760 58.03 14.61 -39.14
CA ALA A 760 59.45 14.31 -39.32
C ALA A 760 60.22 15.60 -39.58
N TYR A 761 61.29 15.81 -38.82
CA TYR A 761 62.11 17.01 -38.81
C TYR A 761 63.54 16.66 -39.21
N PHE A 762 64.16 17.47 -40.06
CA PHE A 762 65.51 17.21 -40.56
C PHE A 762 66.54 18.19 -39.99
N LYS A 763 67.74 17.67 -39.74
CA LYS A 763 68.93 18.45 -39.45
C LYS A 763 70.15 17.88 -40.16
N CYS A 764 70.69 18.65 -41.09
CA CYS A 764 71.90 18.34 -41.82
C CYS A 764 73.12 18.21 -40.89
N ALA A 765 74.14 17.46 -41.31
CA ALA A 765 75.37 17.26 -40.54
C ALA A 765 76.17 18.56 -40.29
N ASP A 766 76.02 19.55 -41.17
CA ASP A 766 76.56 20.91 -41.01
C ASP A 766 75.79 21.79 -39.99
N GLY A 767 74.61 21.34 -39.55
CA GLY A 767 73.70 22.04 -38.66
C GLY A 767 72.60 22.86 -39.34
N SER A 768 72.53 22.88 -40.67
CA SER A 768 71.46 23.51 -41.45
C SER A 768 70.17 22.69 -41.43
N THR A 769 69.06 23.33 -41.83
CA THR A 769 67.69 22.78 -41.77
C THR A 769 66.86 23.18 -42.99
N SER A 770 67.47 23.29 -44.18
CA SER A 770 66.71 23.56 -45.40
C SER A 770 66.02 22.28 -45.90
N LEU A 771 64.71 22.39 -46.18
CA LEU A 771 63.84 21.25 -46.38
C LEU A 771 62.60 21.64 -47.19
N SER A 772 62.15 20.73 -48.04
CA SER A 772 60.81 20.71 -48.64
C SER A 772 60.09 19.39 -48.34
N CYS A 773 58.77 19.35 -48.60
CA CYS A 773 57.92 18.19 -48.31
C CYS A 773 57.39 17.58 -49.61
N ASP A 774 57.85 16.37 -49.93
CA ASP A 774 57.30 15.57 -51.03
C ASP A 774 55.97 14.91 -50.62
N THR A 775 55.78 14.63 -49.33
CA THR A 775 54.51 14.20 -48.77
C THR A 775 54.34 14.73 -47.34
N GLY A 776 53.19 15.36 -47.08
CA GLY A 776 52.88 16.08 -45.84
C GLY A 776 52.76 17.58 -46.05
N THR A 777 52.71 18.34 -44.95
CA THR A 777 52.69 19.81 -44.90
C THR A 777 53.87 20.34 -44.10
N ALA A 778 54.48 21.44 -44.56
CA ALA A 778 55.66 22.01 -43.93
C ALA A 778 55.37 22.49 -42.49
N SER A 779 56.26 22.14 -41.57
CA SER A 779 56.13 22.32 -40.12
C SER A 779 57.46 22.70 -39.49
N THR A 780 57.44 23.22 -38.26
CA THR A 780 58.65 23.53 -37.49
C THR A 780 58.45 23.20 -36.01
N SER A 781 59.35 22.41 -35.43
CA SER A 781 59.33 22.04 -34.01
C SER A 781 60.75 22.06 -33.45
N GLY A 782 60.92 22.52 -32.20
CA GLY A 782 62.25 22.63 -31.55
C GLY A 782 63.30 23.51 -32.25
N GLY A 783 62.92 24.30 -33.26
CA GLY A 783 63.86 25.03 -34.13
C GLY A 783 64.36 24.23 -35.35
N LEU A 784 63.84 23.02 -35.57
CA LEU A 784 64.05 22.24 -36.77
C LEU A 784 62.97 22.52 -37.81
N SER A 785 63.32 22.40 -39.10
CA SER A 785 62.35 22.33 -40.20
C SER A 785 61.88 20.90 -40.37
N GLY A 786 60.60 20.70 -40.69
CA GLY A 786 60.03 19.38 -40.88
C GLY A 786 58.79 19.37 -41.76
N CYS A 787 58.20 18.21 -41.86
CA CYS A 787 56.95 17.94 -42.56
C CYS A 787 56.05 17.13 -41.62
N CYS A 788 54.77 17.47 -41.53
CA CYS A 788 53.77 16.71 -40.78
C CYS A 788 52.79 16.02 -41.74
N SER A 789 52.23 14.90 -41.30
CA SER A 789 51.17 14.21 -42.02
C SER A 789 49.89 15.05 -42.02
N ASN A 790 49.01 14.78 -42.98
CA ASN A 790 47.85 15.64 -43.26
C ASN A 790 46.60 15.27 -42.44
N LEU A 791 46.74 14.42 -41.41
CA LEU A 791 45.67 13.96 -40.52
C LEU A 791 44.47 13.39 -41.31
N SER A 792 44.74 12.42 -42.17
CA SER A 792 43.75 11.82 -43.05
C SER A 792 42.73 10.93 -42.34
N GLY A 793 43.00 10.52 -41.08
CA GLY A 793 42.18 9.57 -40.34
C GLY A 793 42.30 8.13 -40.86
N SER A 794 43.38 7.84 -41.58
CA SER A 794 43.77 6.52 -42.07
C SER A 794 44.34 5.66 -40.94
N GLN A 795 44.37 4.33 -41.13
CA GLN A 795 45.10 3.40 -40.26
C GLN A 795 46.63 3.45 -40.45
N SER A 796 47.11 4.25 -41.42
CA SER A 796 48.51 4.70 -41.49
C SER A 796 48.64 6.14 -41.98
N GLU A 797 49.62 6.85 -41.43
CA GLU A 797 49.98 8.23 -41.77
C GLU A 797 51.47 8.29 -42.16
N ARG A 798 51.81 9.04 -43.20
CA ARG A 798 53.15 9.05 -43.83
C ARG A 798 53.66 10.46 -44.09
N VAL A 799 54.97 10.64 -43.99
CA VAL A 799 55.71 11.84 -44.35
C VAL A 799 56.93 11.47 -45.21
N LYS A 800 57.19 12.22 -46.29
CA LYS A 800 58.40 12.10 -47.12
C LYS A 800 59.12 13.44 -47.21
N LEU A 801 60.40 13.42 -46.84
CA LEU A 801 61.28 14.59 -46.74
C LEU A 801 62.10 14.76 -48.02
N ASN A 802 62.37 16.02 -48.38
CA ASN A 802 63.23 16.40 -49.50
C ASN A 802 64.16 17.53 -49.00
N PRO A 803 65.22 17.18 -48.23
CA PRO A 803 66.16 18.13 -47.64
C PRO A 803 67.16 18.67 -48.67
N SER A 804 67.87 19.75 -48.31
CA SER A 804 68.98 20.27 -49.11
C SER A 804 70.01 20.97 -48.23
N CYS A 805 71.12 20.31 -47.95
CA CYS A 805 72.14 20.76 -47.02
C CYS A 805 73.14 21.71 -47.70
N ASP A 806 73.36 22.91 -47.13
CA ASP A 806 74.27 23.92 -47.69
C ASP A 806 75.73 23.68 -47.29
N CYS A 807 76.25 22.52 -47.70
CA CYS A 807 77.65 22.13 -47.49
C CYS A 807 78.64 22.96 -48.35
N GLY A 808 78.13 23.76 -49.30
CA GLY A 808 78.88 24.69 -50.15
C GLY A 808 79.01 24.26 -51.61
N THR A 809 79.84 24.99 -52.37
CA THR A 809 79.75 25.09 -53.85
C THR A 809 80.03 23.81 -54.66
N PHE A 810 80.49 22.71 -54.05
CA PHE A 810 80.94 21.50 -54.77
C PHE A 810 80.73 20.19 -53.99
N CYS A 811 79.70 20.10 -53.16
CA CYS A 811 79.27 18.85 -52.54
C CYS A 811 77.76 18.67 -52.70
N PHE A 812 77.37 17.40 -52.75
CA PHE A 812 76.03 16.89 -52.57
C PHE A 812 76.27 15.82 -51.50
N ASP A 813 75.90 16.16 -50.26
CA ASP A 813 76.06 15.34 -49.06
C ASP A 813 74.92 15.76 -48.13
N ASP A 814 73.73 15.24 -48.42
CA ASP A 814 72.51 15.59 -47.69
C ASP A 814 72.39 14.82 -46.35
N THR A 815 73.47 14.14 -45.93
CA THR A 815 73.59 13.41 -44.66
C THR A 815 73.14 14.25 -43.46
N GLY A 816 72.28 13.66 -42.63
CA GLY A 816 71.72 14.34 -41.47
C GLY A 816 71.14 13.42 -40.41
N THR A 817 70.34 14.01 -39.53
CA THR A 817 69.54 13.32 -38.51
C THR A 817 68.08 13.65 -38.71
N VAL A 818 67.26 12.61 -38.88
CA VAL A 818 65.80 12.70 -38.85
C VAL A 818 65.37 12.59 -37.39
N TYR A 819 64.48 13.48 -36.96
CA TYR A 819 63.76 13.39 -35.70
C TYR A 819 62.29 13.17 -36.01
N VAL A 820 61.70 12.12 -35.45
CA VAL A 820 60.30 11.77 -35.66
C VAL A 820 59.53 12.15 -34.39
N GLU A 821 58.39 12.80 -34.56
CA GLU A 821 57.41 13.12 -33.51
C GLU A 821 56.11 12.38 -33.85
N VAL A 822 55.61 11.55 -32.93
CA VAL A 822 54.28 10.92 -33.03
C VAL A 822 53.45 11.42 -31.86
N LYS A 823 52.19 11.80 -32.09
CA LYS A 823 51.28 12.21 -31.02
C LYS A 823 49.81 12.00 -31.36
N ALA A 824 48.96 11.89 -30.35
CA ALA A 824 47.52 11.84 -30.51
C ALA A 824 47.01 13.14 -31.18
N ALA A 825 46.17 13.02 -32.21
CA ALA A 825 45.54 14.18 -32.83
C ALA A 825 44.46 14.76 -31.89
N PRO A 826 44.28 16.09 -31.83
CA PRO A 826 43.30 16.70 -30.92
C PRO A 826 41.88 16.17 -31.13
N GLY A 827 41.31 15.53 -30.10
CA GLY A 827 39.97 14.92 -30.15
C GLY A 827 39.91 13.49 -30.69
N SER A 828 41.05 12.81 -30.87
CA SER A 828 41.11 11.35 -31.02
C SER A 828 40.82 10.63 -29.70
N GLY A 829 40.37 9.37 -29.76
CA GLY A 829 40.15 8.54 -28.58
C GLY A 829 41.45 8.06 -27.92
N ALA A 830 41.36 7.68 -26.64
CA ALA A 830 42.40 6.98 -25.90
C ALA A 830 42.57 5.53 -26.41
N SER A 831 43.80 4.99 -26.46
CA SER A 831 44.05 3.57 -26.74
C SER A 831 45.50 3.17 -26.44
N CYS A 832 45.72 2.15 -25.59
CA CYS A 832 47.05 1.58 -25.30
C CYS A 832 47.51 0.50 -26.29
N ASN A 833 47.03 0.54 -27.53
CA ASN A 833 47.45 -0.41 -28.55
C ASN A 833 48.68 0.13 -29.28
N SER A 834 49.75 -0.67 -29.33
CA SER A 834 51.01 -0.31 -29.98
C SER A 834 50.84 -0.02 -31.47
N TYR A 835 51.51 1.01 -31.98
CA TYR A 835 51.59 1.30 -33.41
C TYR A 835 52.96 0.94 -33.97
N THR A 836 53.00 0.63 -35.27
CA THR A 836 54.24 0.32 -35.99
C THR A 836 54.79 1.57 -36.68
N LEU A 837 55.90 2.10 -36.16
CA LEU A 837 56.75 3.07 -36.85
C LEU A 837 57.62 2.36 -37.90
N ARG A 838 57.72 2.94 -39.10
CA ARG A 838 58.60 2.50 -40.19
C ARG A 838 59.42 3.68 -40.75
N TRP A 839 60.70 3.47 -41.06
CA TRP A 839 61.58 4.48 -41.65
C TRP A 839 62.57 3.89 -42.68
N GLY A 840 62.93 4.69 -43.68
CA GLY A 840 63.78 4.30 -44.81
C GLY A 840 63.96 5.47 -45.79
N ASP A 841 64.27 5.16 -47.06
CA ASP A 841 64.23 6.14 -48.17
C ASP A 841 63.07 5.82 -49.14
N ASP A 842 63.20 6.07 -50.44
CA ASP A 842 62.16 5.84 -51.48
C ASP A 842 62.20 4.47 -52.20
#